data_AF-A0A4Q9FPZ6-F1
#
_entry.id   AF-A0A4Q9FPZ6-F1
#
_cell.length_a   1.000
_cell.length_b   1.000
_cell.length_c   1.000
_cell.angle_alpha   90.00
_cell.angle_beta   90.00
_cell.angle_gamma   90.00
#
_symmetry.space_group_name_H-M   'P 1'
#
loop_
_entity.id
_entity.type
_entity.pdbx_description
1 polymer ?
#
loop_
_entity_poly.entity_id
_entity_poly.type
_entity_poly.pdbx_seq_one_letter_code
_entity_poly.pdbx_strand_id
1 'polypeptide(L)'
;MKTFIYKTTFPNLSLLVVLLLVSINVNAQSVFKHTASTTNTNRHISSINHASTNGKKDKILIVTHDYGKSGPYQTKAYGVWYNGKKWTIFNQDKSPMTAKTQFNVLVVNKSANAFTVKAGTNSKSVKLNHAKLNNNPNAAFLITPNWGASGPYNKSPIGVYYASGRWHIFNTDGKSMPTGAKFNVFINSKIFKHKVTNANRKRHITYINNSTTNNKPNALVFTTFNSQTSIKSFNNPLGVWYSANKWTIYNENRKLLAGNEAYNMLSLPSTSSSIPIVYKPVIKKPPVVIKTEKTPTKVDSEGLRNIGLVKYKPIRTNSGTPTDKERKGPDITKYEDIESTLEGDNYVSFLEKLNVFRKIYKDQNTNSNVYYYFPAEYTLKWNKDTNEYAFNIYYMSSEGGKGSVLVNAELTPQVSSEDVKLAEKLLAAKLKKPVKLMPMDLRDVPKVDFGATLTNFNVKAESINSSVPSDYHKPIILDWRMDSNIDDFVGAMLNNIGVNINLEFRPYGDETTVINVPVNLEVNSPMTFGKIEFNQTTEIINGWTNTLDYPIIPKQLVLQKKQGNKTYFETVVLQSNEIPTSETLHLDDTTINKLQSSNNITALWLDYALNKDCNTCNQEVKKKIIGGTSGSQITNLEIQVLNVLEYTDAHSMKLLIKSVQADPNGVNEITFPAITIAEDGQTHEGIQLFVPEGKELFYQYQLITIKKDGEVQTSAWQNSSSSLLVLGESQIKSMEAYNEKSDIEKAKDSAIEKGKEKLIEKGKEILEDIFSKKEDDKKENSGNGSN
;
A
#
# COMPACT_ATOMS: atom_id res chain seq x y z
N MET A 1 70.87 7.48 -58.20
CA MET A 1 69.47 7.01 -58.09
C MET A 1 68.76 7.96 -57.13
N LYS A 2 67.92 8.90 -57.61
CA LYS A 2 66.46 8.73 -57.80
C LYS A 2 65.78 8.22 -56.49
N THR A 3 64.83 8.87 -55.83
CA THR A 3 63.99 10.07 -56.11
C THR A 3 63.10 10.29 -54.87
N PHE A 4 62.86 11.54 -54.46
CA PHE A 4 61.55 12.18 -54.14
C PHE A 4 60.59 11.59 -53.08
N ILE A 5 59.67 12.31 -52.42
CA ILE A 5 59.31 13.72 -52.09
C ILE A 5 58.03 13.60 -51.23
N TYR A 6 57.82 14.54 -50.29
CA TYR A 6 56.57 15.13 -49.73
C TYR A 6 55.19 14.38 -49.78
N LYS A 7 54.17 14.62 -48.93
CA LYS A 7 53.56 15.89 -48.48
C LYS A 7 52.32 15.58 -47.60
N THR A 8 52.01 16.44 -46.61
CA THR A 8 50.66 16.91 -46.15
C THR A 8 49.66 15.89 -45.58
N THR A 9 48.89 16.11 -44.50
CA THR A 9 48.20 17.31 -43.97
C THR A 9 47.58 16.94 -42.61
N PHE A 10 47.72 17.78 -41.57
CA PHE A 10 46.64 18.02 -40.59
C PHE A 10 45.66 19.02 -41.25
N PRO A 11 44.33 19.05 -40.97
CA PRO A 11 43.72 18.91 -39.65
C PRO A 11 42.39 18.13 -39.60
N ASN A 12 41.96 17.69 -38.41
CA ASN A 12 40.57 17.87 -37.97
C ASN A 12 40.43 17.49 -36.49
N LEU A 13 40.62 18.53 -35.69
CA LEU A 13 40.10 18.75 -34.35
C LEU A 13 38.56 18.65 -34.36
N SER A 14 37.99 17.45 -34.48
CA SER A 14 36.54 17.23 -34.30
C SER A 14 36.17 15.75 -34.19
N LEU A 15 36.70 15.03 -33.19
CA LEU A 15 36.18 13.67 -32.90
C LEU A 15 36.31 13.26 -31.42
N LEU A 16 36.16 14.22 -30.49
CA LEU A 16 36.15 13.93 -29.05
C LEU A 16 34.94 14.56 -28.31
N VAL A 17 33.79 14.69 -28.99
CA VAL A 17 32.58 15.33 -28.40
C VAL A 17 31.28 14.49 -28.55
N VAL A 18 31.30 13.27 -29.11
CA VAL A 18 30.04 12.50 -29.34
C VAL A 18 30.00 11.14 -28.62
N LEU A 19 30.62 11.01 -27.45
CA LEU A 19 30.58 9.77 -26.66
C LEU A 19 30.23 9.97 -25.18
N LEU A 20 29.42 10.99 -24.86
CA LEU A 20 28.89 11.23 -23.52
C LEU A 20 27.45 11.78 -23.54
N LEU A 21 26.57 11.18 -24.36
CA LEU A 21 25.12 11.33 -24.25
C LEU A 21 24.44 9.98 -24.45
N VAL A 22 24.68 9.06 -23.52
CA VAL A 22 23.68 8.04 -23.20
C VAL A 22 23.28 8.27 -21.77
N SER A 23 22.40 9.25 -21.57
CA SER A 23 21.62 9.36 -20.34
C SER A 23 20.80 8.09 -20.24
N ILE A 24 21.30 7.10 -19.49
CA ILE A 24 20.55 5.91 -19.14
C ILE A 24 19.46 6.39 -18.17
N ASN A 25 18.34 6.83 -18.71
CA ASN A 25 17.12 7.01 -17.94
C ASN A 25 16.66 5.62 -17.50
N VAL A 26 17.20 5.14 -16.36
CA VAL A 26 16.64 4.01 -15.64
C VAL A 26 15.45 4.53 -14.83
N ASN A 27 14.40 4.96 -15.53
CA ASN A 27 13.08 5.02 -14.92
C ASN A 27 12.56 3.58 -14.90
N ALA A 28 12.41 3.00 -13.71
CA ALA A 28 11.94 1.62 -13.54
C ALA A 28 10.49 1.42 -14.06
N GLN A 29 9.73 2.51 -14.19
CA GLN A 29 8.39 2.56 -14.77
C GLN A 29 8.21 3.76 -15.70
N SER A 30 7.49 3.58 -16.81
CA SER A 30 7.12 4.64 -17.77
C SER A 30 5.61 4.56 -18.03
N VAL A 31 4.93 5.69 -17.99
CA VAL A 31 3.46 5.78 -18.12
C VAL A 31 3.09 6.83 -19.16
N PHE A 32 2.26 6.47 -20.13
CA PHE A 32 1.85 7.35 -21.22
C PHE A 32 0.54 6.89 -21.86
N LYS A 33 -0.06 7.73 -22.68
CA LYS A 33 -1.27 7.42 -23.46
C LYS A 33 -0.89 6.98 -24.87
N HIS A 34 -1.45 5.86 -25.32
CA HIS A 34 -1.37 5.39 -26.70
C HIS A 34 -2.70 5.63 -27.42
N THR A 35 -2.65 6.20 -28.63
CA THR A 35 -3.85 6.45 -29.45
C THR A 35 -3.73 5.68 -30.76
N ALA A 36 -4.75 4.87 -31.07
CA ALA A 36 -4.86 4.21 -32.36
C ALA A 36 -5.12 5.25 -33.47
N SER A 37 -4.31 5.24 -34.51
CA SER A 37 -4.42 6.09 -35.69
C SER A 37 -4.40 5.24 -36.95
N THR A 38 -4.77 5.82 -38.10
CA THR A 38 -4.63 5.17 -39.41
C THR A 38 -3.19 4.80 -39.75
N THR A 39 -2.20 5.49 -39.17
CA THR A 39 -0.77 5.28 -39.45
C THR A 39 -0.12 4.21 -38.59
N ASN A 40 -0.68 3.92 -37.40
CA ASN A 40 -0.14 2.91 -36.48
C ASN A 40 -1.04 1.67 -36.34
N THR A 41 -2.22 1.69 -36.97
CA THR A 41 -3.22 0.62 -36.88
C THR A 41 -3.31 -0.14 -38.19
N ASN A 42 -3.32 -1.46 -38.11
CA ASN A 42 -3.59 -2.34 -39.24
C ASN A 42 -4.58 -3.41 -38.80
N ARG A 43 -5.77 -3.46 -39.41
CA ARG A 43 -6.86 -4.36 -39.01
C ARG A 43 -7.11 -4.26 -37.50
N HIS A 44 -6.85 -5.33 -36.75
CA HIS A 44 -7.17 -5.47 -35.33
C HIS A 44 -6.03 -5.06 -34.39
N ILE A 45 -4.91 -4.56 -34.93
CA ILE A 45 -3.71 -4.24 -34.15
C ILE A 45 -3.34 -2.77 -34.26
N SER A 46 -2.81 -2.19 -33.18
CA SER A 46 -2.23 -0.85 -33.14
C SER A 46 -0.85 -0.89 -32.47
N SER A 47 0.18 -0.47 -33.19
CA SER A 47 1.58 -0.53 -32.73
C SER A 47 1.95 0.69 -31.89
N ILE A 48 2.49 0.44 -30.71
CA ILE A 48 2.98 1.48 -29.80
C ILE A 48 4.36 1.94 -30.28
N ASN A 49 4.50 3.24 -30.52
CA ASN A 49 5.79 3.86 -30.83
C ASN A 49 6.26 4.71 -29.65
N HIS A 50 7.04 4.13 -28.74
CA HIS A 50 7.53 4.85 -27.58
C HIS A 50 8.94 4.39 -27.18
N ALA A 51 9.79 5.29 -26.69
CA ALA A 51 11.18 4.97 -26.34
C ALA A 51 11.29 3.90 -25.24
N SER A 52 10.29 3.79 -24.36
CA SER A 52 10.24 2.75 -23.32
C SER A 52 9.80 1.37 -23.83
N THR A 53 9.23 1.26 -25.04
CA THR A 53 8.69 0.00 -25.61
C THR A 53 9.42 -0.47 -26.88
N ASN A 54 9.92 0.44 -27.72
CA ASN A 54 10.59 0.11 -28.98
C ASN A 54 11.87 -0.71 -28.72
N GLY A 55 12.02 -1.85 -29.39
CA GLY A 55 13.18 -2.74 -29.24
C GLY A 55 13.26 -3.49 -27.89
N LYS A 56 12.30 -3.28 -26.99
CA LYS A 56 12.39 -3.71 -25.58
C LYS A 56 11.43 -4.87 -25.28
N LYS A 57 11.81 -6.07 -25.74
CA LYS A 57 10.99 -7.30 -25.59
C LYS A 57 10.76 -7.75 -24.14
N ASP A 58 11.69 -7.44 -23.23
CA ASP A 58 11.69 -7.92 -21.84
C ASP A 58 10.91 -7.02 -20.87
N LYS A 59 10.04 -6.14 -21.39
CA LYS A 59 9.16 -5.29 -20.58
C LYS A 59 7.85 -6.00 -20.27
N ILE A 60 7.20 -5.54 -19.20
CA ILE A 60 5.83 -5.91 -18.86
C ILE A 60 4.96 -4.68 -19.08
N LEU A 61 3.88 -4.85 -19.86
CA LEU A 61 2.92 -3.80 -20.13
C LEU A 61 1.61 -4.09 -19.41
N ILE A 62 1.09 -3.08 -18.73
CA ILE A 62 -0.29 -3.03 -18.24
C ILE A 62 -1.01 -1.97 -19.05
N VAL A 63 -2.16 -2.32 -19.63
CA VAL A 63 -2.96 -1.39 -20.44
C VAL A 63 -4.41 -1.38 -20.00
N THR A 64 -5.03 -0.20 -20.07
CA THR A 64 -6.45 0.01 -19.79
C THR A 64 -7.00 0.97 -20.83
N HIS A 65 -8.16 0.66 -21.41
CA HIS A 65 -8.84 1.55 -22.34
C HIS A 65 -9.28 2.85 -21.62
N ASP A 66 -8.99 3.98 -22.24
CA ASP A 66 -9.39 5.31 -21.77
C ASP A 66 -10.34 5.92 -22.80
N TYR A 67 -11.56 6.24 -22.38
CA TYR A 67 -12.55 6.88 -23.26
C TYR A 67 -12.09 8.26 -23.75
N GLY A 68 -11.23 8.94 -22.98
CA GLY A 68 -10.86 10.32 -23.22
C GLY A 68 -12.08 11.24 -23.22
N LYS A 69 -12.04 12.28 -24.07
CA LYS A 69 -13.12 13.27 -24.20
C LYS A 69 -14.29 12.79 -25.07
N SER A 70 -14.02 11.97 -26.08
CA SER A 70 -15.00 11.52 -27.09
C SER A 70 -14.54 10.28 -27.87
N GLY A 71 -13.85 9.35 -27.20
CA GLY A 71 -13.32 8.14 -27.83
C GLY A 71 -14.41 7.14 -28.23
N PRO A 72 -14.15 6.27 -29.21
CA PRO A 72 -15.02 5.13 -29.47
C PRO A 72 -14.96 4.14 -28.29
N TYR A 73 -16.07 3.47 -27.99
CA TYR A 73 -16.09 2.38 -27.00
C TYR A 73 -15.21 1.22 -27.47
N GLN A 74 -14.50 0.60 -26.53
CA GLN A 74 -13.72 -0.60 -26.75
C GLN A 74 -14.41 -1.81 -26.10
N THR A 75 -15.42 -2.32 -26.80
CA THR A 75 -16.23 -3.45 -26.31
C THR A 75 -15.58 -4.82 -26.53
N LYS A 76 -14.41 -4.88 -27.18
CA LYS A 76 -13.70 -6.12 -27.45
C LYS A 76 -12.64 -6.36 -26.40
N ALA A 77 -12.44 -7.62 -26.01
CA ALA A 77 -11.28 -7.98 -25.20
C ALA A 77 -10.00 -7.63 -25.97
N TYR A 78 -9.06 -6.97 -25.32
CA TYR A 78 -7.79 -6.54 -25.91
C TYR A 78 -6.61 -7.11 -25.13
N GLY A 79 -5.46 -7.16 -25.78
CA GLY A 79 -4.21 -7.60 -25.16
C GLY A 79 -3.01 -6.90 -25.76
N VAL A 80 -1.82 -7.30 -25.29
CA VAL A 80 -0.53 -6.81 -25.80
C VAL A 80 0.31 -7.95 -26.35
N TRP A 81 1.19 -7.64 -27.30
CA TRP A 81 2.29 -8.52 -27.68
C TRP A 81 3.50 -7.73 -28.13
N TYR A 82 4.67 -8.36 -28.14
CA TYR A 82 5.86 -7.80 -28.76
C TYR A 82 6.06 -8.41 -30.15
N ASN A 83 5.96 -7.59 -31.20
CA ASN A 83 5.91 -8.06 -32.60
C ASN A 83 7.30 -8.32 -33.22
N GLY A 84 8.34 -8.40 -32.38
CA GLY A 84 9.75 -8.45 -32.78
C GLY A 84 10.42 -7.07 -32.83
N LYS A 85 9.67 -5.99 -33.04
CA LYS A 85 10.21 -4.61 -33.09
C LYS A 85 9.54 -3.66 -32.08
N LYS A 86 8.23 -3.75 -31.92
CA LYS A 86 7.41 -2.86 -31.10
C LYS A 86 6.40 -3.66 -30.29
N TRP A 87 6.03 -3.11 -29.13
CA TRP A 87 4.82 -3.56 -28.45
C TRP A 87 3.58 -3.12 -29.22
N THR A 88 2.56 -3.97 -29.25
CA THR A 88 1.34 -3.81 -30.03
C THR A 88 0.14 -4.12 -29.15
N ILE A 89 -0.88 -3.26 -29.17
CA ILE A 89 -2.20 -3.53 -28.58
C ILE A 89 -3.10 -4.10 -29.68
N PHE A 90 -3.89 -5.12 -29.38
CA PHE A 90 -4.74 -5.76 -30.37
C PHE A 90 -6.08 -6.23 -29.80
N ASN A 91 -7.10 -6.29 -30.64
CA ASN A 91 -8.37 -6.93 -30.31
C ASN A 91 -8.24 -8.45 -30.41
N GLN A 92 -8.58 -9.15 -29.33
CA GLN A 92 -8.43 -10.60 -29.22
C GLN A 92 -9.34 -11.38 -30.17
N ASP A 93 -10.48 -10.80 -30.54
CA ASP A 93 -11.40 -11.39 -31.51
C ASP A 93 -11.02 -11.13 -32.97
N LYS A 94 -9.92 -10.39 -33.20
CA LYS A 94 -9.44 -9.91 -34.50
C LYS A 94 -10.39 -8.94 -35.21
N SER A 95 -11.37 -8.36 -34.52
CA SER A 95 -12.14 -7.26 -35.09
C SER A 95 -11.22 -6.05 -35.30
N PRO A 96 -11.46 -5.22 -36.32
CA PRO A 96 -10.67 -4.01 -36.53
C PRO A 96 -10.60 -3.14 -35.28
N MET A 97 -9.41 -2.58 -35.01
CA MET A 97 -9.19 -1.58 -33.96
C MET A 97 -9.62 -0.22 -34.52
N THR A 98 -10.59 0.41 -33.89
CA THR A 98 -11.11 1.69 -34.36
C THR A 98 -10.07 2.80 -34.18
N ALA A 99 -9.94 3.70 -35.16
CA ALA A 99 -9.09 4.87 -34.98
C ALA A 99 -9.65 5.76 -33.85
N LYS A 100 -8.77 6.49 -33.17
CA LYS A 100 -9.03 7.30 -31.97
C LYS A 100 -9.30 6.51 -30.68
N THR A 101 -9.32 5.16 -30.71
CA THR A 101 -9.30 4.36 -29.47
C THR A 101 -8.03 4.70 -28.67
N GLN A 102 -8.17 5.03 -27.39
CA GLN A 102 -7.05 5.43 -26.53
C GLN A 102 -6.81 4.39 -25.42
N PHE A 103 -5.55 4.20 -25.04
CA PHE A 103 -5.16 3.32 -23.95
C PHE A 103 -4.17 4.03 -23.04
N ASN A 104 -4.38 3.91 -21.74
CA ASN A 104 -3.35 4.17 -20.74
C ASN A 104 -2.36 3.00 -20.78
N VAL A 105 -1.07 3.30 -20.90
CA VAL A 105 0.01 2.31 -21.03
C VAL A 105 1.01 2.51 -19.91
N LEU A 106 1.15 1.50 -19.06
CA LEU A 106 2.20 1.40 -18.06
C LEU A 106 3.22 0.37 -18.53
N VAL A 107 4.49 0.78 -18.60
CA VAL A 107 5.63 -0.04 -18.98
C VAL A 107 6.54 -0.19 -17.76
N VAL A 108 6.77 -1.43 -17.33
CA VAL A 108 7.66 -1.73 -16.21
C VAL A 108 8.69 -2.78 -16.60
N ASN A 109 9.82 -2.78 -15.89
CA ASN A 109 10.81 -3.85 -16.01
C ASN A 109 10.22 -5.16 -15.48
N LYS A 110 10.51 -6.27 -16.18
CA LYS A 110 10.26 -7.61 -15.63
C LYS A 110 11.00 -7.74 -14.30
N SER A 111 10.30 -8.20 -13.26
CA SER A 111 10.81 -8.35 -11.89
C SER A 111 9.97 -9.38 -11.13
N ALA A 112 10.30 -9.63 -9.87
CA ALA A 112 9.44 -10.45 -9.00
C ALA A 112 8.00 -9.92 -8.93
N ASN A 113 7.81 -8.59 -8.93
CA ASN A 113 6.50 -7.94 -8.84
C ASN A 113 5.88 -7.60 -10.21
N ALA A 114 6.56 -7.91 -11.31
CA ALA A 114 6.09 -7.64 -12.67
C ALA A 114 6.49 -8.79 -13.59
N PHE A 115 5.56 -9.69 -13.88
CA PHE A 115 5.88 -10.95 -14.55
C PHE A 115 4.76 -11.41 -15.48
N THR A 116 5.03 -12.47 -16.25
CA THR A 116 4.03 -13.09 -17.13
C THR A 116 3.72 -14.48 -16.61
N VAL A 117 2.43 -14.81 -16.48
CA VAL A 117 1.93 -16.16 -16.18
C VAL A 117 1.28 -16.77 -17.40
N LYS A 118 1.16 -18.11 -17.42
CA LYS A 118 0.61 -18.89 -18.54
C LYS A 118 -0.45 -19.85 -18.02
N ALA A 119 -1.56 -19.97 -18.74
CA ALA A 119 -2.61 -20.96 -18.49
C ALA A 119 -2.11 -22.38 -18.80
N GLY A 120 -2.41 -23.33 -17.91
CA GLY A 120 -2.17 -24.75 -18.13
C GLY A 120 -3.20 -25.39 -19.06
N THR A 121 -3.07 -26.69 -19.29
CA THR A 121 -4.02 -27.49 -20.06
C THR A 121 -5.35 -27.62 -19.30
N ASN A 122 -6.49 -27.51 -20.00
CA ASN A 122 -7.84 -27.67 -19.45
C ASN A 122 -8.14 -26.80 -18.20
N SER A 123 -7.41 -25.69 -18.05
CA SER A 123 -7.55 -24.81 -16.88
C SER A 123 -8.77 -23.92 -17.03
N LYS A 124 -9.61 -23.79 -15.99
CA LYS A 124 -10.70 -22.80 -15.95
C LYS A 124 -10.19 -21.40 -15.59
N SER A 125 -9.02 -21.32 -14.96
CA SER A 125 -8.37 -20.08 -14.53
C SER A 125 -6.85 -20.28 -14.42
N VAL A 126 -6.10 -19.19 -14.33
CA VAL A 126 -4.64 -19.21 -14.11
C VAL A 126 -4.36 -18.92 -12.65
N LYS A 127 -4.00 -19.95 -11.89
CA LYS A 127 -3.59 -19.83 -10.49
C LYS A 127 -2.26 -19.09 -10.39
N LEU A 128 -2.22 -18.02 -9.61
CA LEU A 128 -1.02 -17.25 -9.33
C LEU A 128 -0.31 -17.85 -8.12
N ASN A 129 1.01 -17.92 -8.21
CA ASN A 129 1.87 -18.30 -7.11
C ASN A 129 2.91 -17.20 -6.89
N HIS A 130 2.69 -16.36 -5.90
CA HIS A 130 3.58 -15.24 -5.61
C HIS A 130 3.49 -14.88 -4.13
N ALA A 131 4.61 -14.67 -3.45
CA ALA A 131 4.65 -14.45 -2.00
C ALA A 131 3.74 -13.31 -1.52
N LYS A 132 3.63 -12.21 -2.29
CA LYS A 132 2.73 -11.07 -1.96
C LYS A 132 1.24 -11.32 -2.26
N LEU A 133 0.91 -12.35 -3.04
CA LEU A 133 -0.46 -12.68 -3.44
C LEU A 133 -1.00 -13.91 -2.69
N ASN A 134 -0.13 -14.87 -2.39
CA ASN A 134 -0.47 -16.09 -1.67
C ASN A 134 -0.93 -15.72 -0.26
N ASN A 135 -2.00 -16.37 0.20
CA ASN A 135 -2.57 -16.17 1.54
C ASN A 135 -2.97 -14.72 1.84
N ASN A 136 -3.11 -13.89 0.80
CA ASN A 136 -3.44 -12.47 0.92
C ASN A 136 -4.67 -12.13 0.08
N PRO A 137 -5.91 -12.33 0.60
CA PRO A 137 -7.14 -11.89 -0.08
C PRO A 137 -7.19 -10.36 -0.21
N ASN A 138 -6.40 -9.61 0.54
CA ASN A 138 -6.35 -8.16 0.46
C ASN A 138 -5.38 -7.64 -0.60
N ALA A 139 -4.59 -8.51 -1.24
CA ALA A 139 -3.67 -8.10 -2.28
C ALA A 139 -4.41 -7.44 -3.45
N ALA A 140 -3.85 -6.34 -3.94
CA ALA A 140 -4.30 -5.68 -5.15
C ALA A 140 -3.17 -5.71 -6.18
N PHE A 141 -3.53 -6.07 -7.40
CA PHE A 141 -2.61 -6.18 -8.53
C PHE A 141 -3.37 -5.97 -9.83
N LEU A 142 -2.64 -5.62 -10.89
CA LEU A 142 -3.19 -5.39 -12.22
C LEU A 142 -2.78 -6.51 -13.16
N ILE A 143 -3.64 -6.79 -14.13
CA ILE A 143 -3.37 -7.78 -15.17
C ILE A 143 -3.65 -7.23 -16.56
N THR A 144 -3.02 -7.82 -17.56
CA THR A 144 -3.27 -7.53 -18.98
C THR A 144 -3.00 -8.79 -19.80
N PRO A 145 -3.87 -9.19 -20.76
CA PRO A 145 -3.58 -10.32 -21.63
C PRO A 145 -2.31 -10.09 -22.46
N ASN A 146 -1.46 -11.11 -22.56
CA ASN A 146 -0.25 -11.07 -23.37
C ASN A 146 -0.27 -12.24 -24.36
N TRP A 147 -0.24 -11.96 -25.66
CA TRP A 147 -0.24 -13.02 -26.69
C TRP A 147 1.11 -13.76 -26.75
N GLY A 148 2.19 -13.13 -26.28
CA GLY A 148 3.55 -13.64 -26.41
C GLY A 148 3.97 -13.73 -27.89
N ALA A 149 4.66 -14.81 -28.25
CA ALA A 149 5.15 -15.04 -29.62
C ALA A 149 4.18 -15.79 -30.53
N SER A 150 3.19 -16.52 -29.97
CA SER A 150 2.36 -17.45 -30.76
C SER A 150 0.91 -17.63 -30.29
N GLY A 151 0.42 -16.87 -29.30
CA GLY A 151 -0.95 -17.03 -28.80
C GLY A 151 -1.20 -18.38 -28.13
N PRO A 152 -2.42 -18.66 -27.63
CA PRO A 152 -3.72 -18.43 -28.27
C PRO A 152 -4.35 -17.06 -28.02
N TYR A 153 -5.42 -16.77 -28.76
CA TYR A 153 -6.31 -15.64 -28.52
C TYR A 153 -7.31 -15.96 -27.41
N ASN A 154 -7.46 -15.04 -26.44
CA ASN A 154 -8.50 -15.11 -25.41
C ASN A 154 -9.51 -13.99 -25.63
N LYS A 155 -10.64 -14.32 -26.26
CA LYS A 155 -11.69 -13.35 -26.65
C LYS A 155 -12.60 -12.94 -25.50
N SER A 156 -12.48 -13.59 -24.35
CA SER A 156 -13.30 -13.31 -23.16
C SER A 156 -12.72 -12.12 -22.38
N PRO A 157 -13.57 -11.29 -21.75
CA PRO A 157 -13.12 -10.35 -20.73
C PRO A 157 -12.51 -11.12 -19.55
N ILE A 158 -11.55 -10.49 -18.87
CA ILE A 158 -10.78 -11.11 -17.80
C ILE A 158 -10.88 -10.35 -16.50
N GLY A 159 -10.67 -11.07 -15.41
CA GLY A 159 -10.65 -10.51 -14.06
C GLY A 159 -9.83 -11.39 -13.13
N VAL A 160 -9.85 -11.02 -11.85
CA VAL A 160 -9.18 -11.76 -10.79
C VAL A 160 -10.18 -12.20 -9.73
N TYR A 161 -9.98 -13.38 -9.17
CA TYR A 161 -10.69 -13.83 -7.97
C TYR A 161 -9.70 -14.50 -7.03
N TYR A 162 -10.03 -14.51 -5.74
CA TYR A 162 -9.23 -15.17 -4.72
C TYR A 162 -9.96 -16.42 -4.24
N ALA A 163 -9.29 -17.57 -4.29
CA ALA A 163 -9.81 -18.84 -3.80
C ALA A 163 -8.68 -19.74 -3.34
N SER A 164 -8.93 -20.55 -2.30
CA SER A 164 -7.99 -21.58 -1.85
C SER A 164 -6.56 -21.05 -1.60
N GLY A 165 -6.46 -19.91 -0.92
CA GLY A 165 -5.17 -19.28 -0.58
C GLY A 165 -4.44 -18.62 -1.76
N ARG A 166 -5.04 -18.57 -2.95
CA ARG A 166 -4.39 -18.12 -4.18
C ARG A 166 -5.27 -17.18 -4.98
N TRP A 167 -4.63 -16.25 -5.67
CA TRP A 167 -5.30 -15.46 -6.70
C TRP A 167 -5.35 -16.21 -8.02
N HIS A 168 -6.42 -16.00 -8.77
CA HIS A 168 -6.66 -16.64 -10.05
C HIS A 168 -7.05 -15.59 -11.08
N ILE A 169 -6.50 -15.69 -12.29
CA ILE A 169 -6.97 -14.94 -13.46
C ILE A 169 -8.00 -15.80 -14.19
N PHE A 170 -9.15 -15.24 -14.51
CA PHE A 170 -10.25 -16.00 -15.13
C PHE A 170 -10.96 -15.21 -16.21
N ASN A 171 -11.70 -15.95 -17.03
CA ASN A 171 -12.64 -15.37 -17.99
C ASN A 171 -13.94 -15.07 -17.26
N THR A 172 -14.31 -13.80 -17.22
CA THR A 172 -15.43 -13.32 -16.40
C THR A 172 -16.80 -13.64 -17.03
N ASP A 173 -16.80 -14.08 -18.29
CA ASP A 173 -17.95 -14.64 -18.99
C ASP A 173 -18.15 -16.15 -18.74
N GLY A 174 -17.32 -16.76 -17.89
CA GLY A 174 -17.42 -18.17 -17.49
C GLY A 174 -16.88 -19.15 -18.54
N LYS A 175 -16.40 -18.69 -19.70
CA LYS A 175 -15.80 -19.58 -20.71
C LYS A 175 -14.46 -20.13 -20.23
N SER A 176 -14.11 -21.34 -20.67
CA SER A 176 -12.81 -21.95 -20.35
C SER A 176 -11.63 -21.07 -20.78
N MET A 177 -10.59 -21.03 -19.96
CA MET A 177 -9.35 -20.32 -20.28
C MET A 177 -8.62 -21.06 -21.41
N PRO A 178 -8.26 -20.41 -22.53
CA PRO A 178 -7.52 -21.10 -23.59
C PRO A 178 -6.16 -21.61 -23.11
N THR A 179 -5.85 -22.87 -23.40
CA THR A 179 -4.57 -23.49 -23.04
C THR A 179 -3.40 -22.68 -23.57
N GLY A 180 -2.52 -22.25 -22.67
CA GLY A 180 -1.35 -21.46 -23.02
C GLY A 180 -1.57 -19.96 -23.19
N ALA A 181 -2.77 -19.44 -22.96
CA ALA A 181 -3.00 -18.00 -22.84
C ALA A 181 -2.09 -17.40 -21.76
N LYS A 182 -1.51 -16.22 -22.00
CA LYS A 182 -0.58 -15.59 -21.06
C LYS A 182 -1.12 -14.25 -20.58
N PHE A 183 -0.68 -13.85 -19.38
CA PHE A 183 -1.10 -12.62 -18.74
C PHE A 183 0.10 -11.94 -18.09
N ASN A 184 0.25 -10.65 -18.35
CA ASN A 184 1.11 -9.77 -17.58
C ASN A 184 0.45 -9.52 -16.23
N VAL A 185 1.22 -9.59 -15.15
CA VAL A 185 0.80 -9.38 -13.76
C VAL A 185 1.72 -8.32 -13.17
N PHE A 186 1.14 -7.31 -12.55
CA PHE A 186 1.87 -6.22 -11.89
C PHE A 186 1.36 -5.99 -10.48
N ILE A 187 2.27 -6.11 -9.51
CA ILE A 187 2.02 -5.97 -8.07
C ILE A 187 2.71 -4.69 -7.60
N ASN A 188 1.97 -3.80 -6.97
CA ASN A 188 2.48 -2.54 -6.46
C ASN A 188 1.65 -2.10 -5.27
N SER A 189 2.29 -1.57 -4.22
CA SER A 189 1.62 -1.14 -2.98
C SER A 189 0.68 0.05 -3.18
N LYS A 190 0.83 0.81 -4.28
CA LYS A 190 -0.07 1.92 -4.64
C LYS A 190 -1.35 1.45 -5.34
N ILE A 191 -1.49 0.15 -5.61
CA ILE A 191 -2.72 -0.39 -6.19
C ILE A 191 -3.75 -0.49 -5.06
N PHE A 192 -4.88 0.19 -5.21
CA PHE A 192 -5.97 0.22 -4.23
C PHE A 192 -7.21 -0.51 -4.77
N LYS A 193 -8.13 -0.89 -3.88
CA LYS A 193 -9.41 -1.49 -4.27
C LYS A 193 -10.50 -0.42 -4.35
N HIS A 194 -11.25 -0.39 -5.44
CA HIS A 194 -12.47 0.40 -5.59
C HIS A 194 -13.67 -0.53 -5.49
N LYS A 195 -14.62 -0.25 -4.58
CA LYS A 195 -15.86 -1.02 -4.43
C LYS A 195 -17.04 -0.18 -4.91
N VAL A 196 -17.86 -0.76 -5.76
CA VAL A 196 -19.11 -0.15 -6.19
C VAL A 196 -20.14 -0.25 -5.09
N THR A 197 -20.83 0.86 -4.85
CA THR A 197 -21.92 0.98 -3.87
C THR A 197 -23.07 1.73 -4.53
N ASN A 198 -24.24 1.78 -3.87
CA ASN A 198 -25.35 2.62 -4.33
C ASN A 198 -24.99 4.11 -4.37
N ALA A 199 -24.14 4.58 -3.45
CA ALA A 199 -23.76 5.99 -3.35
C ALA A 199 -22.79 6.44 -4.46
N ASN A 200 -21.96 5.54 -4.98
CA ASN A 200 -20.92 5.89 -5.95
C ASN A 200 -21.20 5.39 -7.38
N ARG A 201 -22.34 4.73 -7.63
CA ARG A 201 -22.72 4.25 -8.96
C ARG A 201 -23.79 5.12 -9.60
N LYS A 202 -23.72 5.25 -10.92
CA LYS A 202 -24.78 5.84 -11.73
C LYS A 202 -24.87 5.07 -13.04
N ARG A 203 -25.98 4.36 -13.27
CA ARG A 203 -26.19 3.53 -14.46
C ARG A 203 -25.03 2.53 -14.68
N HIS A 204 -24.22 2.75 -15.72
CA HIS A 204 -23.10 1.88 -16.13
C HIS A 204 -21.73 2.41 -15.69
N ILE A 205 -21.70 3.46 -14.86
CA ILE A 205 -20.48 4.11 -14.37
C ILE A 205 -20.41 4.11 -12.84
N THR A 206 -19.19 4.12 -12.30
CA THR A 206 -18.92 4.31 -10.87
C THR A 206 -17.81 5.34 -10.66
N TYR A 207 -18.07 6.30 -9.76
CA TYR A 207 -17.14 7.37 -9.43
C TYR A 207 -16.08 6.87 -8.47
N ILE A 208 -14.82 7.11 -8.81
CA ILE A 208 -13.70 6.81 -7.92
C ILE A 208 -13.55 8.00 -6.98
N ASN A 209 -13.50 7.72 -5.68
CA ASN A 209 -13.16 8.70 -4.66
C ASN A 209 -11.81 8.32 -4.05
N ASN A 210 -10.73 8.92 -4.54
CA ASN A 210 -9.38 8.65 -4.07
C ASN A 210 -8.47 9.87 -4.31
N SER A 211 -7.58 10.17 -3.37
CA SER A 211 -6.67 11.33 -3.45
C SER A 211 -5.80 11.32 -4.72
N THR A 212 -5.47 10.13 -5.25
CA THR A 212 -4.68 9.98 -6.49
C THR A 212 -5.48 10.16 -7.78
N THR A 213 -6.81 10.26 -7.70
CA THR A 213 -7.70 10.42 -8.87
C THR A 213 -8.57 11.68 -8.82
N ASN A 214 -8.92 12.16 -7.62
CA ASN A 214 -9.80 13.31 -7.44
C ASN A 214 -9.11 14.59 -7.93
N ASN A 215 -9.78 15.33 -8.83
CA ASN A 215 -9.23 16.56 -9.43
C ASN A 215 -7.88 16.36 -10.15
N LYS A 216 -7.57 15.14 -10.62
CA LYS A 216 -6.32 14.81 -11.34
C LYS A 216 -6.58 14.48 -12.82
N PRO A 217 -6.88 15.47 -13.69
CA PRO A 217 -7.17 15.24 -15.11
C PRO A 217 -6.00 14.63 -15.89
N ASN A 218 -4.77 14.86 -15.42
CA ASN A 218 -3.53 14.39 -16.05
C ASN A 218 -3.05 13.03 -15.50
N ALA A 219 -3.76 12.44 -14.54
CA ALA A 219 -3.45 11.08 -14.12
C ALA A 219 -3.82 10.07 -15.21
N LEU A 220 -3.09 8.97 -15.32
CA LEU A 220 -3.48 7.81 -16.11
C LEU A 220 -3.91 6.70 -15.16
N VAL A 221 -5.16 6.27 -15.30
CA VAL A 221 -5.78 5.28 -14.44
C VAL A 221 -5.79 3.91 -15.11
N PHE A 222 -5.44 2.89 -14.33
CA PHE A 222 -5.44 1.48 -14.72
C PHE A 222 -6.41 0.72 -13.84
N THR A 223 -7.11 -0.25 -14.43
CA THR A 223 -8.11 -1.05 -13.71
C THR A 223 -8.05 -2.53 -14.07
N THR A 224 -8.46 -3.38 -13.14
CA THR A 224 -8.72 -4.80 -13.33
C THR A 224 -9.94 -5.19 -12.51
N PHE A 225 -10.88 -5.93 -13.10
CA PHE A 225 -12.04 -6.44 -12.37
C PHE A 225 -11.62 -7.39 -11.24
N ASN A 226 -12.14 -7.17 -10.04
CA ASN A 226 -11.92 -7.99 -8.86
C ASN A 226 -13.25 -8.63 -8.42
N SER A 227 -13.32 -9.95 -8.55
CA SER A 227 -14.52 -10.76 -8.32
C SER A 227 -14.68 -11.23 -6.88
N GLN A 228 -14.05 -10.57 -5.89
CA GLN A 228 -14.25 -10.85 -4.45
C GLN A 228 -15.64 -10.46 -3.93
N THR A 229 -16.62 -10.34 -4.81
CA THR A 229 -18.00 -10.01 -4.51
C THR A 229 -18.91 -11.11 -5.04
N SER A 230 -20.18 -11.14 -4.62
CA SER A 230 -21.13 -12.21 -4.96
C SER A 230 -21.54 -12.27 -6.45
N ILE A 231 -20.85 -11.55 -7.34
CA ILE A 231 -21.17 -11.50 -8.77
C ILE A 231 -20.72 -12.80 -9.46
N LYS A 232 -21.70 -13.68 -9.73
CA LYS A 232 -21.46 -14.95 -10.43
C LYS A 232 -21.28 -14.81 -11.95
N SER A 233 -21.68 -13.68 -12.54
CA SER A 233 -21.46 -13.41 -13.97
C SER A 233 -21.11 -11.95 -14.21
N PHE A 234 -19.90 -11.68 -14.72
CA PHE A 234 -19.45 -10.33 -15.05
C PHE A 234 -18.93 -10.30 -16.49
N ASN A 235 -19.79 -10.11 -17.49
CA ASN A 235 -19.37 -10.14 -18.90
C ASN A 235 -19.27 -8.74 -19.52
N ASN A 236 -18.66 -7.80 -18.79
CA ASN A 236 -18.56 -6.42 -19.22
C ASN A 236 -17.09 -6.03 -19.43
N PRO A 237 -16.68 -5.65 -20.65
CA PRO A 237 -15.39 -5.00 -20.86
C PRO A 237 -15.35 -3.69 -20.10
N LEU A 238 -14.16 -3.30 -19.63
CA LEU A 238 -13.96 -2.16 -18.75
C LEU A 238 -13.15 -1.06 -19.41
N GLY A 239 -13.58 0.17 -19.13
CA GLY A 239 -12.85 1.38 -19.46
C GLY A 239 -12.82 2.35 -18.29
N VAL A 240 -11.95 3.35 -18.42
CA VAL A 240 -11.91 4.49 -17.53
C VAL A 240 -12.15 5.78 -18.31
N TRP A 241 -12.72 6.78 -17.66
CA TRP A 241 -12.76 8.13 -18.20
C TRP A 241 -12.55 9.14 -17.10
N TYR A 242 -12.22 10.38 -17.47
CA TYR A 242 -12.23 11.51 -16.57
C TYR A 242 -13.38 12.46 -16.95
N SER A 243 -14.30 12.70 -16.02
CA SER A 243 -15.40 13.66 -16.21
C SER A 243 -15.84 14.24 -14.87
N ALA A 244 -16.39 15.45 -14.88
CA ALA A 244 -16.87 16.15 -13.68
C ALA A 244 -15.84 16.12 -12.53
N ASN A 245 -14.58 16.41 -12.86
CA ASN A 245 -13.43 16.41 -11.95
C ASN A 245 -13.12 15.08 -11.23
N LYS A 246 -13.66 13.96 -11.72
CA LYS A 246 -13.43 12.63 -11.16
C LYS A 246 -13.08 11.62 -12.25
N TRP A 247 -12.16 10.71 -11.92
CA TRP A 247 -12.03 9.48 -12.70
C TRP A 247 -13.20 8.55 -12.39
N THR A 248 -13.67 7.85 -13.41
CA THR A 248 -14.72 6.84 -13.27
C THR A 248 -14.33 5.55 -13.98
N ILE A 249 -14.90 4.44 -13.52
CA ILE A 249 -14.87 3.15 -14.21
C ILE A 249 -16.24 2.95 -14.84
N TYR A 250 -16.28 2.39 -16.04
CA TYR A 250 -17.54 2.08 -16.69
C TYR A 250 -17.52 0.75 -17.44
N ASN A 251 -18.70 0.17 -17.58
CA ASN A 251 -18.93 -0.96 -18.46
C ASN A 251 -18.97 -0.46 -19.91
N GLU A 252 -18.02 -0.88 -20.75
CA GLU A 252 -17.88 -0.47 -22.16
C GLU A 252 -19.11 -0.79 -23.01
N ASN A 253 -19.82 -1.86 -22.66
CA ASN A 253 -21.06 -2.27 -23.31
C ASN A 253 -22.30 -1.52 -22.77
N ARG A 254 -22.10 -0.52 -21.89
CA ARG A 254 -23.14 0.28 -21.22
C ARG A 254 -24.15 -0.51 -20.38
N LYS A 255 -23.86 -1.78 -20.05
CA LYS A 255 -24.67 -2.52 -19.08
C LYS A 255 -24.56 -1.87 -17.71
N LEU A 256 -25.68 -1.83 -16.98
CA LEU A 256 -25.74 -1.25 -15.65
C LEU A 256 -24.79 -1.99 -14.69
N LEU A 257 -24.23 -1.26 -13.72
CA LEU A 257 -23.50 -1.85 -12.62
C LEU A 257 -24.47 -2.46 -11.62
N ALA A 258 -24.20 -3.69 -11.18
CA ALA A 258 -24.97 -4.44 -10.20
C ALA A 258 -24.90 -3.86 -8.79
N GLY A 259 -23.86 -3.07 -8.48
CA GLY A 259 -23.74 -2.33 -7.22
C GLY A 259 -22.94 -3.06 -6.14
N ASN A 260 -22.28 -4.14 -6.54
CA ASN A 260 -21.39 -4.94 -5.73
C ASN A 260 -20.12 -5.29 -6.52
N GLU A 261 -19.80 -4.63 -7.63
CA GLU A 261 -18.53 -4.83 -8.33
C GLU A 261 -17.35 -4.33 -7.48
N ALA A 262 -16.17 -4.90 -7.70
CA ALA A 262 -14.92 -4.36 -7.18
C ALA A 262 -13.85 -4.34 -8.27
N TYR A 263 -12.87 -3.45 -8.10
CA TYR A 263 -11.79 -3.25 -9.06
C TYR A 263 -10.47 -2.99 -8.34
N ASN A 264 -9.38 -3.55 -8.85
CA ASN A 264 -8.03 -3.15 -8.46
C ASN A 264 -7.61 -1.97 -9.34
N MET A 265 -7.12 -0.90 -8.73
CA MET A 265 -6.92 0.40 -9.36
C MET A 265 -5.52 0.93 -9.12
N LEU A 266 -4.93 1.55 -10.13
CA LEU A 266 -3.70 2.34 -9.98
C LEU A 266 -3.87 3.66 -10.72
N SER A 267 -3.51 4.76 -10.08
CA SER A 267 -3.42 6.07 -10.69
C SER A 267 -1.97 6.54 -10.67
N LEU A 268 -1.45 6.97 -11.81
CA LEU A 268 -0.09 7.51 -11.94
C LEU A 268 -0.15 8.84 -12.68
N PRO A 269 0.67 9.84 -12.33
CA PRO A 269 0.75 11.08 -13.11
C PRO A 269 1.28 10.79 -14.52
N SER A 270 0.67 11.37 -15.55
CA SER A 270 1.22 11.33 -16.92
C SER A 270 2.49 12.17 -16.98
N THR A 271 3.63 11.56 -17.35
CA THR A 271 4.86 12.32 -17.61
C THR A 271 4.71 13.03 -18.96
N SER A 272 4.30 14.30 -18.94
CA SER A 272 4.28 15.12 -20.16
C SER A 272 5.71 15.51 -20.52
N SER A 273 6.33 14.77 -21.44
CA SER A 273 7.53 15.21 -22.15
C SER A 273 7.55 14.52 -23.51
N SER A 274 6.86 15.12 -24.48
CA SER A 274 7.06 14.78 -25.88
C SER A 274 6.99 16.03 -26.75
N ILE A 275 8.16 16.63 -27.00
CA ILE A 275 8.40 17.34 -28.25
C ILE A 275 8.50 16.24 -29.33
N PRO A 276 7.73 16.31 -30.43
CA PRO A 276 7.75 15.28 -31.46
C PRO A 276 9.02 15.40 -32.31
N ILE A 277 9.95 14.46 -32.16
CA ILE A 277 11.09 14.32 -33.07
C ILE A 277 10.63 13.55 -34.31
N VAL A 278 10.56 14.24 -35.44
CA VAL A 278 10.36 13.65 -36.77
C VAL A 278 11.69 13.01 -37.20
N TYR A 279 11.77 11.67 -37.28
CA TYR A 279 12.90 10.98 -37.91
C TYR A 279 12.49 10.38 -39.26
N LYS A 280 13.14 10.85 -40.33
CA LYS A 280 13.11 10.22 -41.67
C LYS A 280 13.87 8.87 -41.63
N PRO A 281 13.43 7.85 -42.37
CA PRO A 281 14.01 6.50 -42.28
C PRO A 281 15.28 6.35 -43.14
N VAL A 282 16.31 5.72 -42.59
CA VAL A 282 17.47 5.20 -43.32
C VAL A 282 17.43 3.67 -43.27
N ILE A 283 17.52 3.06 -44.45
CA ILE A 283 17.45 1.61 -44.71
C ILE A 283 18.76 0.93 -44.28
N LYS A 284 18.70 -0.17 -43.53
CA LYS A 284 19.85 -1.09 -43.36
C LYS A 284 19.43 -2.57 -43.41
N LYS A 285 20.24 -3.34 -44.17
CA LYS A 285 20.21 -4.78 -44.46
C LYS A 285 20.18 -5.68 -43.20
N PRO A 286 19.71 -6.95 -43.32
CA PRO A 286 19.55 -7.86 -42.19
C PRO A 286 20.89 -8.53 -41.76
N PRO A 287 21.05 -8.88 -40.46
CA PRO A 287 22.21 -9.60 -39.96
C PRO A 287 22.01 -11.12 -39.88
N VAL A 288 23.14 -11.81 -40.00
CA VAL A 288 23.36 -13.27 -40.00
C VAL A 288 23.13 -13.88 -38.60
N VAL A 289 22.60 -15.10 -38.57
CA VAL A 289 22.33 -15.91 -37.36
C VAL A 289 23.47 -16.90 -37.12
N ILE A 290 23.94 -17.04 -35.87
CA ILE A 290 24.71 -18.21 -35.40
C ILE A 290 24.06 -18.75 -34.13
N LYS A 291 23.91 -20.08 -34.07
CA LYS A 291 23.17 -20.88 -33.08
C LYS A 291 23.98 -21.17 -31.80
N THR A 292 23.23 -21.43 -30.74
CA THR A 292 23.55 -21.81 -29.36
C THR A 292 24.18 -23.20 -29.19
N GLU A 293 24.91 -23.42 -28.08
CA GLU A 293 24.90 -24.72 -27.37
C GLU A 293 25.41 -24.68 -25.91
N LYS A 294 24.74 -25.50 -25.06
CA LYS A 294 25.13 -26.12 -23.76
C LYS A 294 24.68 -25.52 -22.40
N THR A 295 24.34 -26.48 -21.53
CA THR A 295 23.50 -26.57 -20.31
C THR A 295 24.11 -26.01 -19.00
N PRO A 296 23.30 -25.50 -18.03
CA PRO A 296 23.80 -25.07 -16.72
C PRO A 296 23.61 -26.10 -15.58
N THR A 297 24.70 -26.46 -14.92
CA THR A 297 24.78 -27.16 -13.63
C THR A 297 25.20 -26.19 -12.52
N LYS A 298 24.24 -25.71 -11.69
CA LYS A 298 24.41 -25.38 -10.26
C LYS A 298 23.11 -24.80 -9.68
N VAL A 299 22.71 -25.30 -8.51
CA VAL A 299 21.60 -24.79 -7.71
C VAL A 299 22.09 -23.60 -6.89
N ASP A 300 21.38 -22.48 -7.01
CA ASP A 300 21.63 -21.22 -6.29
C ASP A 300 21.14 -21.34 -4.84
N SER A 301 22.05 -21.11 -3.89
CA SER A 301 21.83 -21.26 -2.44
C SER A 301 21.67 -19.92 -1.71
N GLU A 302 21.49 -18.80 -2.40
CA GLU A 302 21.29 -17.48 -1.78
C GLU A 302 19.87 -17.22 -1.23
N GLY A 303 18.93 -18.16 -1.40
CA GLY A 303 17.51 -17.95 -1.08
C GLY A 303 17.04 -18.24 0.36
N LEU A 304 17.90 -18.70 1.29
CA LEU A 304 17.44 -19.26 2.58
C LEU A 304 17.97 -18.57 3.86
N ARG A 305 18.61 -17.39 3.78
CA ARG A 305 19.26 -16.78 4.96
C ARG A 305 18.41 -15.87 5.86
N ASN A 306 17.12 -15.62 5.59
CA ASN A 306 16.33 -14.64 6.36
C ASN A 306 14.97 -15.16 6.88
N ILE A 307 14.97 -16.10 7.82
CA ILE A 307 13.81 -16.34 8.69
C ILE A 307 14.29 -16.78 10.08
N GLY A 308 14.20 -15.87 11.05
CA GLY A 308 14.70 -16.06 12.42
C GLY A 308 13.84 -16.97 13.27
N LEU A 309 13.90 -18.29 13.02
CA LEU A 309 13.33 -19.31 13.91
C LEU A 309 14.16 -20.61 13.87
N VAL A 310 15.39 -20.62 14.42
CA VAL A 310 16.02 -21.84 14.95
C VAL A 310 17.05 -21.45 16.03
N LYS A 311 17.00 -22.05 17.23
CA LYS A 311 18.15 -22.10 18.16
C LYS A 311 19.27 -22.89 17.47
N TYR A 312 20.30 -22.22 16.96
CA TYR A 312 21.40 -22.90 16.27
C TYR A 312 22.46 -23.37 17.26
N LYS A 313 22.67 -24.70 17.33
CA LYS A 313 23.93 -25.29 17.80
C LYS A 313 24.82 -25.45 16.56
N PRO A 314 26.05 -24.90 16.52
CA PRO A 314 26.80 -24.85 15.28
C PRO A 314 27.27 -26.22 14.80
N ILE A 315 26.78 -26.62 13.63
CA ILE A 315 27.39 -27.71 12.85
C ILE A 315 28.53 -27.07 12.06
N ARG A 316 29.77 -27.41 12.44
CA ARG A 316 30.96 -27.14 11.65
C ARG A 316 30.82 -27.83 10.29
N THR A 317 30.69 -27.06 9.24
CA THR A 317 31.14 -27.45 7.90
C THR A 317 32.21 -26.47 7.46
N ASN A 318 33.48 -26.86 7.61
CA ASN A 318 34.58 -26.30 6.81
C ASN A 318 34.24 -26.59 5.33
N SER A 319 34.44 -25.72 4.34
CA SER A 319 35.45 -24.70 4.15
C SER A 319 34.99 -23.70 3.07
N GLY A 320 34.86 -22.44 3.46
CA GLY A 320 34.83 -21.30 2.56
C GLY A 320 35.20 -20.10 3.40
N THR A 321 36.35 -19.48 3.13
CA THR A 321 36.85 -18.33 3.89
C THR A 321 35.74 -17.27 3.90
N PRO A 322 35.26 -16.81 5.07
CA PRO A 322 34.23 -15.78 5.14
C PRO A 322 34.70 -14.59 4.31
N THR A 323 33.85 -14.07 3.42
CA THR A 323 34.13 -12.73 2.92
C THR A 323 34.12 -11.83 4.14
N ASP A 324 35.19 -11.07 4.32
CA ASP A 324 35.48 -10.25 5.50
C ASP A 324 34.37 -9.23 5.85
N LYS A 325 33.30 -9.11 5.04
CA LYS A 325 32.25 -8.10 5.18
C LYS A 325 30.89 -8.62 5.68
N GLU A 326 30.75 -9.91 6.01
CA GLU A 326 29.49 -10.43 6.57
C GLU A 326 29.16 -9.83 7.94
N ARG A 327 27.90 -9.43 8.14
CA ARG A 327 27.41 -8.85 9.40
C ARG A 327 27.43 -9.86 10.55
N LYS A 328 27.74 -9.39 11.76
CA LYS A 328 27.71 -10.19 12.99
C LYS A 328 26.71 -9.68 14.03
N GLY A 329 25.98 -8.61 13.74
CA GLY A 329 25.01 -8.01 14.65
C GLY A 329 25.59 -6.77 15.34
N PRO A 330 24.75 -6.00 16.05
CA PRO A 330 25.16 -4.76 16.68
C PRO A 330 26.14 -4.99 17.84
N ASP A 331 27.11 -4.08 17.98
CA ASP A 331 27.97 -3.92 19.15
C ASP A 331 27.57 -2.63 19.87
N ILE A 332 26.75 -2.75 20.90
CA ILE A 332 26.19 -1.59 21.62
C ILE A 332 27.26 -0.79 22.39
N THR A 333 28.45 -1.36 22.59
CA THR A 333 29.56 -0.69 23.27
C THR A 333 30.32 0.25 22.32
N LYS A 334 30.12 0.10 21.01
CA LYS A 334 30.79 0.89 19.97
C LYS A 334 29.77 1.67 19.15
N TYR A 335 29.84 2.99 19.23
CA TYR A 335 28.96 3.87 18.47
C TYR A 335 29.76 4.92 17.68
N GLU A 336 29.11 5.51 16.69
CA GLU A 336 29.44 6.82 16.15
C GLU A 336 28.32 7.78 16.55
N ASP A 337 28.71 9.01 16.84
CA ASP A 337 27.79 10.10 17.08
C ASP A 337 27.52 10.81 15.75
N ILE A 338 26.30 10.68 15.24
CA ILE A 338 25.93 11.19 13.92
C ILE A 338 25.97 12.72 13.88
N GLU A 339 25.62 13.40 14.97
CA GLU A 339 25.59 14.85 15.07
C GLU A 339 27.02 15.41 15.06
N SER A 340 27.91 14.82 15.87
CA SER A 340 29.33 15.20 15.85
C SER A 340 30.08 14.73 14.60
N THR A 341 29.52 13.80 13.83
CA THR A 341 30.13 13.40 12.54
C THR A 341 29.68 14.33 11.42
N LEU A 342 28.40 14.74 11.47
CA LEU A 342 27.77 15.66 10.53
C LEU A 342 27.74 17.09 11.11
N GLU A 343 28.90 17.60 11.52
CA GLU A 343 29.01 18.91 12.19
C GLU A 343 28.66 20.10 11.28
N GLY A 344 28.06 21.11 11.91
CA GLY A 344 27.76 22.44 11.37
C GLY A 344 26.27 22.76 11.41
N ASP A 345 25.94 24.02 11.68
CA ASP A 345 24.55 24.52 11.83
C ASP A 345 23.62 24.13 10.66
N ASN A 346 24.19 23.94 9.47
CA ASN A 346 23.47 23.56 8.26
C ASN A 346 22.90 22.13 8.29
N TYR A 347 23.37 21.24 9.18
CA TYR A 347 22.91 19.85 9.27
C TYR A 347 21.83 19.63 10.33
N VAL A 348 21.65 20.56 11.27
CA VAL A 348 20.73 20.42 12.42
C VAL A 348 19.31 20.12 11.96
N SER A 349 18.77 20.93 11.06
CA SER A 349 17.42 20.74 10.51
C SER A 349 17.25 19.39 9.80
N PHE A 350 18.28 18.91 9.11
CA PHE A 350 18.26 17.59 8.50
C PHE A 350 18.28 16.47 9.54
N LEU A 351 19.07 16.60 10.61
CA LEU A 351 19.12 15.60 11.69
C LEU A 351 17.79 15.52 12.44
N GLU A 352 17.13 16.65 12.69
CA GLU A 352 15.76 16.69 13.22
C GLU A 352 14.78 15.98 12.27
N LYS A 353 14.85 16.28 10.96
CA LYS A 353 14.02 15.63 9.94
C LYS A 353 14.28 14.12 9.83
N LEU A 354 15.53 13.69 10.01
CA LEU A 354 15.93 12.28 9.95
C LEU A 354 15.33 11.47 11.11
N ASN A 355 15.12 12.10 12.27
CA ASN A 355 14.55 11.52 13.49
C ASN A 355 15.21 10.20 13.93
N VAL A 356 16.54 10.17 13.92
CA VAL A 356 17.36 9.01 14.33
C VAL A 356 18.17 9.35 15.56
N PHE A 357 18.30 8.41 16.51
CA PHE A 357 19.14 8.56 17.70
C PHE A 357 20.52 9.05 17.31
N ARG A 358 21.03 9.99 18.11
CA ARG A 358 22.35 10.56 17.90
C ARG A 358 23.46 9.50 17.84
N LYS A 359 23.33 8.44 18.66
CA LYS A 359 24.26 7.30 18.65
C LYS A 359 23.80 6.24 17.65
N ILE A 360 24.65 5.97 16.65
CA ILE A 360 24.52 4.84 15.74
C ILE A 360 25.56 3.77 16.09
N TYR A 361 25.15 2.52 16.27
CA TYR A 361 25.99 1.46 16.80
C TYR A 361 26.67 0.68 15.69
N LYS A 362 27.93 0.30 15.86
CA LYS A 362 28.69 -0.45 14.84
C LYS A 362 28.28 -1.91 14.83
N ASP A 363 28.36 -2.56 13.67
CA ASP A 363 28.36 -4.02 13.63
C ASP A 363 29.62 -4.58 14.30
N GLN A 364 29.49 -5.71 14.99
CA GLN A 364 30.60 -6.44 15.60
C GLN A 364 31.70 -6.78 14.57
N ASN A 365 31.34 -6.99 13.30
CA ASN A 365 32.28 -6.99 12.20
C ASN A 365 32.50 -5.57 11.67
N THR A 366 33.64 -4.99 12.05
CA THR A 366 34.05 -3.63 11.62
C THR A 366 34.23 -3.49 10.10
N ASN A 367 34.44 -4.59 9.38
CA ASN A 367 34.65 -4.60 7.93
C ASN A 367 33.33 -4.64 7.13
N SER A 368 32.19 -4.88 7.81
CA SER A 368 30.86 -4.86 7.19
C SER A 368 30.42 -3.46 6.75
N ASN A 369 30.95 -2.40 7.39
CA ASN A 369 30.53 -1.01 7.24
C ASN A 369 29.06 -0.73 7.61
N VAL A 370 28.46 -1.61 8.40
CA VAL A 370 27.06 -1.50 8.85
C VAL A 370 26.99 -0.81 10.20
N TYR A 371 26.00 0.09 10.31
CA TYR A 371 25.66 0.82 11.51
C TYR A 371 24.17 0.64 11.78
N TYR A 372 23.84 0.51 13.06
CA TYR A 372 22.51 0.25 13.58
C TYR A 372 21.97 1.48 14.27
N TYR A 373 20.69 1.79 14.08
CA TYR A 373 20.08 2.98 14.66
C TYR A 373 18.71 2.70 15.29
N PHE A 374 18.34 3.56 16.24
CA PHE A 374 16.99 3.69 16.78
C PHE A 374 16.34 4.99 16.27
N PRO A 375 15.01 5.07 16.17
CA PRO A 375 14.32 6.35 16.02
C PRO A 375 14.56 7.24 17.23
N ALA A 376 14.72 8.55 17.04
CA ALA A 376 14.94 9.49 18.16
C ALA A 376 13.68 9.69 19.01
N GLU A 377 12.51 9.67 18.39
CA GLU A 377 11.22 9.88 19.05
C GLU A 377 10.09 9.23 18.23
N TYR A 378 9.01 8.82 18.90
CA TYR A 378 7.73 8.49 18.25
C TYR A 378 6.73 9.60 18.50
N THR A 379 6.07 10.08 17.45
CA THR A 379 5.08 11.17 17.54
C THR A 379 3.72 10.72 17.07
N LEU A 380 2.67 11.45 17.46
CA LEU A 380 1.33 11.21 16.95
C LEU A 380 1.31 11.29 15.42
N LYS A 381 0.70 10.30 14.76
CA LYS A 381 0.54 10.35 13.31
C LYS A 381 -0.44 11.45 12.95
N TRP A 382 -0.01 12.36 12.09
CA TRP A 382 -0.88 13.34 11.44
C TRP A 382 -0.96 13.08 9.94
N ASN A 383 -2.19 13.05 9.41
CA ASN A 383 -2.43 12.87 8.00
C ASN A 383 -2.55 14.23 7.31
N LYS A 384 -1.49 14.64 6.62
CA LYS A 384 -1.44 15.91 5.88
C LYS A 384 -2.53 16.07 4.80
N ASP A 385 -3.05 14.97 4.25
CA ASP A 385 -4.03 15.02 3.17
C ASP A 385 -5.46 15.23 3.69
N THR A 386 -5.77 14.66 4.86
CA THR A 386 -7.10 14.81 5.52
C THR A 386 -7.08 15.87 6.61
N ASN A 387 -5.89 16.36 6.98
CA ASN A 387 -5.65 17.17 8.16
C ASN A 387 -6.23 16.51 9.41
N GLU A 388 -6.03 15.20 9.63
CA GLU A 388 -6.55 14.48 10.81
C GLU A 388 -5.42 13.95 11.68
N TYR A 389 -5.64 13.96 13.00
CA TYR A 389 -4.77 13.32 13.98
C TYR A 389 -5.23 11.87 14.14
N ALA A 390 -4.30 10.92 14.13
CA ALA A 390 -4.62 9.53 14.38
C ALA A 390 -4.77 9.26 15.88
N PHE A 391 -5.73 9.97 16.48
CA PHE A 391 -6.10 9.89 17.88
C PHE A 391 -7.62 9.87 17.95
N ASN A 392 -8.19 8.78 18.44
CA ASN A 392 -9.62 8.53 18.43
C ASN A 392 -10.14 8.28 19.84
N ILE A 393 -11.34 8.79 20.12
CA ILE A 393 -12.03 8.65 21.39
C ILE A 393 -13.38 7.95 21.16
N TYR A 394 -13.64 6.92 21.95
CA TYR A 394 -14.87 6.14 21.92
C TYR A 394 -15.59 6.28 23.26
N TYR A 395 -16.78 6.86 23.25
CA TYR A 395 -17.62 7.03 24.44
C TYR A 395 -18.39 5.76 24.73
N MET A 396 -18.21 5.20 25.93
CA MET A 396 -18.94 4.02 26.39
C MET A 396 -20.18 4.44 27.19
N SER A 397 -21.30 3.75 27.00
CA SER A 397 -22.52 3.97 27.80
C SER A 397 -22.28 3.55 29.25
N SER A 398 -22.55 4.45 30.20
CA SER A 398 -22.31 4.20 31.62
C SER A 398 -23.36 3.27 32.23
N GLU A 399 -22.97 2.14 32.80
CA GLU A 399 -23.68 1.54 33.92
C GLU A 399 -23.16 2.20 35.21
N GLY A 400 -23.96 3.08 35.83
CA GLY A 400 -23.62 3.68 37.14
C GLY A 400 -23.16 5.14 37.15
N GLY A 401 -23.34 5.91 36.07
CA GLY A 401 -23.28 7.38 36.11
C GLY A 401 -21.89 8.03 36.00
N LYS A 402 -20.81 7.25 35.78
CA LYS A 402 -19.54 7.78 35.27
C LYS A 402 -19.30 7.20 33.87
N GLY A 403 -19.23 8.04 32.85
CA GLY A 403 -18.86 7.62 31.50
C GLY A 403 -17.41 7.16 31.46
N SER A 404 -17.14 6.05 30.79
CA SER A 404 -15.77 5.64 30.44
C SER A 404 -15.52 5.94 28.97
N VAL A 405 -14.30 6.34 28.64
CA VAL A 405 -13.85 6.47 27.26
C VAL A 405 -12.71 5.50 26.97
N LEU A 406 -12.72 4.92 25.78
CA LEU A 406 -11.58 4.21 25.22
C LEU A 406 -10.86 5.16 24.26
N VAL A 407 -9.56 5.30 24.45
CA VAL A 407 -8.69 6.13 23.63
C VAL A 407 -7.80 5.24 22.79
N ASN A 408 -7.65 5.57 21.51
CA ASN A 408 -6.77 4.91 20.54
C ASN A 408 -5.84 5.95 19.93
N ALA A 409 -4.53 5.72 19.95
CA ALA A 409 -3.52 6.59 19.35
C ALA A 409 -2.58 5.79 18.43
N GLU A 410 -2.38 6.27 17.20
CA GLU A 410 -1.39 5.72 16.26
C GLU A 410 -0.14 6.62 16.24
N LEU A 411 1.00 6.05 16.60
CA LEU A 411 2.29 6.72 16.73
C LEU A 411 3.25 6.31 15.63
N THR A 412 4.08 7.22 15.14
CA THR A 412 5.08 6.91 14.10
C THR A 412 6.45 7.47 14.46
N PRO A 413 7.52 6.80 14.04
CA PRO A 413 8.88 7.32 14.22
C PRO A 413 9.27 8.35 13.15
N GLN A 414 8.43 8.64 12.15
CA GLN A 414 8.72 9.57 11.05
C GLN A 414 10.06 9.38 10.29
N VAL A 415 10.75 8.24 10.45
CA VAL A 415 12.02 7.95 9.76
C VAL A 415 11.78 7.58 8.30
N SER A 416 12.26 8.42 7.38
CA SER A 416 12.14 8.23 5.94
C SER A 416 13.29 7.42 5.34
N SER A 417 12.98 6.52 4.41
CA SER A 417 14.00 5.69 3.73
C SER A 417 14.94 6.51 2.83
N GLU A 418 14.44 7.64 2.33
CA GLU A 418 15.13 8.60 1.51
C GLU A 418 16.14 9.40 2.34
N ASP A 419 15.75 9.85 3.54
CA ASP A 419 16.60 10.59 4.47
C ASP A 419 17.69 9.68 5.06
N VAL A 420 17.37 8.41 5.37
CA VAL A 420 18.38 7.42 5.79
C VAL A 420 19.45 7.22 4.70
N LYS A 421 19.07 7.11 3.43
CA LYS A 421 20.04 7.00 2.32
C LYS A 421 20.86 8.26 2.13
N LEU A 422 20.31 9.43 2.45
CA LEU A 422 21.06 10.68 2.44
C LEU A 422 22.08 10.69 3.58
N ALA A 423 21.67 10.32 4.80
CA ALA A 423 22.55 10.17 5.96
C ALA A 423 23.70 9.18 5.68
N GLU A 424 23.42 8.02 5.06
CA GLU A 424 24.45 7.06 4.61
C GLU A 424 25.52 7.72 3.74
N LYS A 425 25.10 8.55 2.77
CA LYS A 425 26.05 9.25 1.86
C LYS A 425 26.85 10.32 2.59
N LEU A 426 26.21 11.10 3.46
CA LEU A 426 26.87 12.16 4.22
C LEU A 426 27.89 11.57 5.19
N LEU A 427 27.50 10.54 5.93
CA LEU A 427 28.39 9.78 6.81
C LEU A 427 29.52 9.12 6.05
N ALA A 428 29.25 8.51 4.89
CA ALA A 428 30.29 7.89 4.09
C ALA A 428 31.35 8.89 3.61
N ALA A 429 30.91 10.10 3.26
CA ALA A 429 31.81 11.19 2.87
C ALA A 429 32.66 11.68 4.06
N LYS A 430 32.05 11.84 5.25
CA LYS A 430 32.74 12.32 6.45
C LYS A 430 33.70 11.29 7.04
N LEU A 431 33.25 10.03 7.15
CA LEU A 431 34.04 8.92 7.65
C LEU A 431 35.03 8.34 6.62
N LYS A 432 34.98 8.82 5.37
CA LYS A 432 35.83 8.38 4.25
C LYS A 432 35.79 6.86 4.00
N LYS A 433 34.64 6.25 4.25
CA LYS A 433 34.39 4.81 4.04
C LYS A 433 32.93 4.58 3.68
N PRO A 434 32.56 3.48 3.00
CA PRO A 434 31.16 3.13 2.81
C PRO A 434 30.44 3.07 4.15
N VAL A 435 29.16 3.44 4.19
CA VAL A 435 28.30 3.35 5.37
C VAL A 435 26.96 2.78 4.94
N LYS A 436 26.47 1.79 5.69
CA LYS A 436 25.12 1.26 5.57
C LYS A 436 24.40 1.44 6.90
N LEU A 437 23.30 2.18 6.90
CA LEU A 437 22.44 2.34 8.07
C LEU A 437 21.33 1.30 8.03
N MET A 438 21.11 0.65 9.17
CA MET A 438 20.07 -0.36 9.35
C MET A 438 19.31 -0.11 10.66
N PRO A 439 18.01 -0.40 10.70
CA PRO A 439 17.29 -0.56 11.96
C PRO A 439 18.10 -1.45 12.91
N MET A 440 18.20 -1.07 14.18
CA MET A 440 18.68 -1.95 15.25
C MET A 440 17.96 -3.31 15.23
N ASP A 441 18.75 -4.38 15.27
CA ASP A 441 18.25 -5.73 15.52
C ASP A 441 17.88 -5.84 17.01
N LEU A 442 16.66 -6.29 17.33
CA LEU A 442 16.13 -6.34 18.70
C LEU A 442 16.06 -7.78 19.21
N ARG A 443 16.22 -7.94 20.53
CA ARG A 443 16.02 -9.21 21.23
C ARG A 443 14.53 -9.48 21.51
N ASP A 444 13.84 -8.46 22.00
CA ASP A 444 12.44 -8.51 22.42
C ASP A 444 11.61 -7.48 21.63
N VAL A 445 10.30 -7.67 21.55
CA VAL A 445 9.38 -6.63 21.05
C VAL A 445 9.44 -5.45 22.01
N PRO A 446 9.55 -4.20 21.52
CA PRO A 446 9.59 -3.02 22.38
C PRO A 446 8.37 -2.97 23.31
N LYS A 447 8.59 -2.56 24.56
CA LYS A 447 7.52 -2.38 25.55
C LYS A 447 7.26 -0.89 25.74
N VAL A 448 6.00 -0.54 25.96
CA VAL A 448 5.66 0.86 26.28
C VAL A 448 5.69 1.00 27.80
N ASP A 449 6.49 1.94 28.28
CA ASP A 449 6.48 2.43 29.64
C ASP A 449 5.78 3.80 29.67
N PHE A 450 4.65 3.88 30.34
CA PHE A 450 3.88 5.12 30.45
C PHE A 450 4.30 5.99 31.63
N GLY A 451 5.25 5.52 32.44
CA GLY A 451 5.64 6.18 33.69
C GLY A 451 4.43 6.46 34.57
N ALA A 452 4.39 7.65 35.17
CA ALA A 452 3.23 8.15 35.93
C ALA A 452 2.26 9.00 35.10
N THR A 453 2.55 9.24 33.81
CA THR A 453 1.81 10.22 32.99
C THR A 453 0.33 9.86 32.87
N LEU A 454 0.02 8.62 32.47
CA LEU A 454 -1.36 8.19 32.30
C LEU A 454 -2.09 7.99 33.64
N THR A 455 -1.37 7.61 34.70
CA THR A 455 -1.94 7.46 36.04
C THR A 455 -2.51 8.77 36.58
N ASN A 456 -1.90 9.92 36.25
CA ASN A 456 -2.44 11.25 36.62
C ASN A 456 -3.82 11.53 36.01
N PHE A 457 -4.22 10.79 34.97
CA PHE A 457 -5.54 10.88 34.34
C PHE A 457 -6.45 9.68 34.69
N ASN A 458 -6.20 9.03 35.84
CA ASN A 458 -6.93 7.85 36.31
C ASN A 458 -6.90 6.66 35.33
N VAL A 459 -5.90 6.59 34.45
CA VAL A 459 -5.71 5.41 33.61
C VAL A 459 -5.10 4.31 34.47
N LYS A 460 -5.82 3.20 34.54
CA LYS A 460 -5.32 1.99 35.20
C LYS A 460 -4.32 1.28 34.29
N ALA A 461 -3.20 0.81 34.85
CA ALA A 461 -2.14 0.19 34.05
C ALA A 461 -2.65 -1.03 33.26
N GLU A 462 -3.53 -1.83 33.85
CA GLU A 462 -4.17 -2.98 33.22
C GLU A 462 -5.13 -2.63 32.07
N SER A 463 -5.54 -1.36 31.94
CA SER A 463 -6.39 -0.91 30.83
C SER A 463 -5.62 -0.54 29.58
N ILE A 464 -4.28 -0.48 29.66
CA ILE A 464 -3.42 -0.03 28.59
C ILE A 464 -2.96 -1.22 27.74
N ASN A 465 -3.20 -1.13 26.44
CA ASN A 465 -2.76 -2.08 25.44
C ASN A 465 -1.85 -1.38 24.43
N SER A 466 -0.83 -2.11 23.95
CA SER A 466 0.07 -1.62 22.91
C SER A 466 0.26 -2.68 21.84
N SER A 467 0.11 -2.29 20.57
CA SER A 467 0.42 -3.10 19.41
C SER A 467 1.66 -2.55 18.71
N VAL A 468 2.80 -3.19 18.95
CA VAL A 468 4.10 -2.82 18.36
C VAL A 468 4.42 -3.81 17.23
N PRO A 469 4.46 -3.36 15.96
CA PRO A 469 4.83 -4.22 14.84
C PRO A 469 6.30 -4.66 14.91
N SER A 470 6.60 -5.83 14.32
CA SER A 470 7.98 -6.36 14.27
C SER A 470 8.95 -5.47 13.48
N ASP A 471 8.43 -4.73 12.49
CA ASP A 471 9.09 -3.59 11.89
C ASP A 471 8.67 -2.33 12.64
N TYR A 472 9.45 -1.91 13.64
CA TYR A 472 9.12 -0.75 14.47
C TYR A 472 9.23 0.60 13.73
N HIS A 473 9.55 0.60 12.43
CA HIS A 473 9.37 1.78 11.56
C HIS A 473 7.92 1.93 11.10
N LYS A 474 7.08 0.92 11.33
CA LYS A 474 5.63 0.99 11.14
C LYS A 474 4.97 1.67 12.34
N PRO A 475 3.76 2.20 12.15
CA PRO A 475 3.04 2.83 13.23
C PRO A 475 2.77 1.86 14.39
N ILE A 476 2.91 2.36 15.61
CA ILE A 476 2.56 1.67 16.85
C ILE A 476 1.18 2.12 17.27
N ILE A 477 0.33 1.19 17.70
CA ILE A 477 -1.02 1.52 18.20
C ILE A 477 -1.02 1.42 19.72
N LEU A 478 -1.50 2.46 20.40
CA LEU A 478 -1.72 2.49 21.84
C LEU A 478 -3.20 2.65 22.12
N ASP A 479 -3.73 1.84 23.03
CA ASP A 479 -5.12 1.88 23.47
C ASP A 479 -5.19 1.94 24.99
N TRP A 480 -6.03 2.79 25.58
CA TRP A 480 -6.24 2.76 27.03
C TRP A 480 -7.63 3.27 27.42
N ARG A 481 -8.13 2.82 28.57
CA ARG A 481 -9.40 3.30 29.13
C ARG A 481 -9.15 4.38 30.17
N MET A 482 -9.99 5.40 30.17
CA MET A 482 -10.02 6.42 31.21
C MET A 482 -11.45 6.81 31.59
N ASP A 483 -11.55 7.51 32.73
CA ASP A 483 -12.76 8.20 33.13
C ASP A 483 -13.11 9.31 32.12
N SER A 484 -14.30 9.89 32.21
CA SER A 484 -14.79 10.92 31.27
C SER A 484 -14.04 12.26 31.30
N ASN A 485 -12.88 12.38 31.97
CA ASN A 485 -12.04 13.58 31.99
C ASN A 485 -11.14 13.72 30.73
N ILE A 486 -11.64 13.23 29.59
CA ILE A 486 -10.93 13.27 28.31
C ILE A 486 -10.57 14.70 27.87
N ASP A 487 -11.40 15.67 28.29
CA ASP A 487 -11.17 17.09 28.09
C ASP A 487 -9.85 17.57 28.70
N ASP A 488 -9.50 17.07 29.89
CA ASP A 488 -8.27 17.41 30.60
C ASP A 488 -7.08 16.70 29.98
N PHE A 489 -7.25 15.45 29.54
CA PHE A 489 -6.21 14.69 28.86
C PHE A 489 -5.82 15.32 27.52
N VAL A 490 -6.80 15.63 26.66
CA VAL A 490 -6.55 16.34 25.39
C VAL A 490 -6.01 17.74 25.67
N GLY A 491 -6.48 18.41 26.73
CA GLY A 491 -5.90 19.67 27.21
C GLY A 491 -4.41 19.54 27.54
N ALA A 492 -4.00 18.45 28.20
CA ALA A 492 -2.59 18.20 28.50
C ALA A 492 -1.79 17.84 27.23
N MET A 493 -2.37 17.12 26.26
CA MET A 493 -1.72 16.88 24.97
C MET A 493 -1.41 18.18 24.19
N LEU A 494 -2.18 19.24 24.42
CA LEU A 494 -1.93 20.58 23.87
C LEU A 494 -0.90 21.38 24.68
N ASN A 495 -0.55 20.92 25.88
CA ASN A 495 0.36 21.57 26.82
C ASN A 495 1.56 20.67 27.18
N ASN A 496 2.02 19.84 26.23
CA ASN A 496 3.21 18.99 26.35
C ASN A 496 3.12 17.84 27.39
N ILE A 497 2.17 16.92 27.20
CA ILE A 497 1.98 15.71 28.04
C ILE A 497 3.06 14.62 27.83
N GLY A 498 3.87 14.72 26.78
CA GLY A 498 4.70 13.62 26.25
C GLY A 498 6.00 13.33 27.00
N VAL A 499 6.33 14.05 28.07
CA VAL A 499 7.70 14.08 28.59
C VAL A 499 8.15 12.80 29.31
N ASN A 500 7.26 11.84 29.60
CA ASN A 500 7.61 10.63 30.38
C ASN A 500 7.09 9.29 29.82
N ILE A 501 6.56 9.23 28.60
CA ILE A 501 6.21 7.95 27.97
C ILE A 501 7.40 7.50 27.13
N ASN A 502 7.85 6.27 27.31
CA ASN A 502 8.99 5.70 26.61
C ASN A 502 8.64 4.36 25.96
N LEU A 503 9.24 4.08 24.82
CA LEU A 503 9.37 2.74 24.29
C LEU A 503 10.73 2.18 24.72
N GLU A 504 10.69 1.08 25.46
CA GLU A 504 11.86 0.32 25.87
C GLU A 504 12.31 -0.62 24.75
N PHE A 505 13.47 -0.32 24.17
CA PHE A 505 14.12 -1.18 23.18
C PHE A 505 15.24 -1.99 23.82
N ARG A 506 15.32 -3.27 23.47
CA ARG A 506 16.35 -4.20 23.95
C ARG A 506 17.18 -4.72 22.77
N PRO A 507 18.41 -4.20 22.57
CA PRO A 507 19.26 -4.57 21.44
C PRO A 507 19.57 -6.07 21.42
N TYR A 508 19.70 -6.65 20.22
CA TYR A 508 20.15 -8.02 20.05
C TYR A 508 21.64 -8.15 20.42
N GLY A 509 22.01 -9.25 21.08
CA GLY A 509 23.40 -9.52 21.46
C GLY A 509 23.86 -8.82 22.74
N ASP A 510 22.99 -8.08 23.42
CA ASP A 510 23.22 -7.57 24.77
C ASP A 510 22.07 -7.96 25.72
N GLU A 511 22.43 -8.33 26.94
CA GLU A 511 21.46 -8.86 27.91
C GLU A 511 20.85 -7.78 28.82
N THR A 512 21.54 -6.66 29.00
CA THR A 512 21.31 -5.74 30.12
C THR A 512 20.82 -4.36 29.72
N THR A 513 21.18 -3.87 28.54
CA THR A 513 20.88 -2.50 28.11
C THR A 513 19.45 -2.39 27.65
N VAL A 514 18.76 -1.39 28.21
CA VAL A 514 17.46 -0.91 27.74
C VAL A 514 17.68 0.49 27.18
N ILE A 515 17.26 0.71 25.93
CA ILE A 515 17.28 2.01 25.27
C ILE A 515 15.87 2.57 25.29
N ASN A 516 15.71 3.70 25.96
CA ASN A 516 14.42 4.39 26.05
C ASN A 516 14.30 5.39 24.90
N VAL A 517 13.30 5.18 24.05
CA VAL A 517 12.94 6.12 22.98
C VAL A 517 11.66 6.84 23.42
N PRO A 518 11.67 8.17 23.52
CA PRO A 518 10.50 8.93 23.95
C PRO A 518 9.32 8.78 22.99
N VAL A 519 8.12 8.79 23.57
CA VAL A 519 6.82 8.83 22.88
C VAL A 519 6.15 10.15 23.20
N ASN A 520 5.93 10.94 22.17
CA ASN A 520 5.36 12.27 22.27
C ASN A 520 3.93 12.30 21.70
N LEU A 521 2.99 12.50 22.62
CA LEU A 521 1.57 12.66 22.31
C LEU A 521 1.18 14.12 22.05
N GLU A 522 2.14 15.05 22.01
CA GLU A 522 1.86 16.47 21.79
C GLU A 522 1.27 16.71 20.40
N VAL A 523 0.08 17.30 20.36
CA VAL A 523 -0.66 17.53 19.10
C VAL A 523 -0.10 18.76 18.37
N ASN A 524 0.23 19.81 19.12
CA ASN A 524 0.74 21.08 18.63
C ASN A 524 2.27 21.11 18.57
N SER A 525 2.87 20.05 18.01
CA SER A 525 4.31 19.90 17.85
C SER A 525 4.74 19.91 16.39
N PRO A 526 5.83 20.60 16.00
CA PRO A 526 6.42 20.47 14.66
C PRO A 526 6.86 19.03 14.35
N MET A 527 7.12 18.20 15.36
CA MET A 527 7.43 16.77 15.19
C MET A 527 6.18 15.93 14.89
N THR A 528 4.98 16.41 15.22
CA THR A 528 3.71 15.79 14.81
C THR A 528 3.41 16.11 13.35
N PHE A 529 3.59 17.37 12.93
CA PHE A 529 3.34 17.81 11.55
C PHE A 529 4.49 17.51 10.57
N GLY A 530 5.72 17.36 11.07
CA GLY A 530 6.93 17.22 10.28
C GLY A 530 7.42 18.53 9.66
N LYS A 531 8.53 18.47 8.91
CA LYS A 531 9.03 19.61 8.12
C LYS A 531 8.14 19.85 6.90
N ILE A 532 7.95 21.11 6.49
CA ILE A 532 7.15 21.45 5.30
C ILE A 532 8.05 21.34 4.07
N GLU A 533 7.93 20.25 3.32
CA GLU A 533 8.74 19.98 2.13
C GLU A 533 8.11 20.53 0.85
N PHE A 534 8.96 21.03 -0.05
CA PHE A 534 8.57 21.54 -1.37
C PHE A 534 9.25 20.73 -2.47
N ASN A 535 8.51 20.39 -3.52
CA ASN A 535 9.12 19.66 -4.64
C ASN A 535 9.99 20.58 -5.50
N GLN A 536 9.63 21.86 -5.56
CA GLN A 536 10.30 22.87 -6.38
C GLN A 536 10.29 24.23 -5.67
N THR A 537 11.29 25.06 -5.94
CA THR A 537 11.38 26.42 -5.39
C THR A 537 10.21 27.31 -5.81
N THR A 538 9.60 27.04 -6.97
CA THR A 538 8.43 27.78 -7.46
C THR A 538 7.20 27.63 -6.57
N GLU A 539 7.06 26.51 -5.84
CA GLU A 539 5.92 26.29 -4.92
C GLU A 539 5.93 27.31 -3.77
N ILE A 540 7.11 27.63 -3.22
CA ILE A 540 7.22 28.64 -2.17
C ILE A 540 7.33 30.07 -2.73
N ILE A 541 7.96 30.26 -3.89
CA ILE A 541 8.07 31.58 -4.55
C ILE A 541 6.68 32.12 -4.94
N ASN A 542 5.79 31.26 -5.44
CA ASN A 542 4.45 31.68 -5.85
C ASN A 542 3.48 31.91 -4.67
N GLY A 543 3.94 31.70 -3.44
CA GLY A 543 3.14 31.74 -2.23
C GLY A 543 2.69 30.34 -1.79
N TRP A 544 3.05 29.97 -0.57
CA TRP A 544 2.60 28.73 0.07
C TRP A 544 1.57 29.03 1.16
N THR A 545 0.42 28.35 1.10
CA THR A 545 -0.65 28.51 2.09
C THR A 545 -0.45 27.58 3.28
N ASN A 546 -0.55 28.12 4.50
CA ASN A 546 -0.45 27.35 5.72
C ASN A 546 -1.68 26.43 5.89
N THR A 547 -1.46 25.11 5.78
CA THR A 547 -2.51 24.10 5.94
C THR A 547 -2.58 23.50 7.34
N LEU A 548 -1.72 23.92 8.27
CA LEU A 548 -1.70 23.40 9.63
C LEU A 548 -2.80 24.04 10.47
N ASP A 549 -3.29 23.32 11.48
CA ASP A 549 -4.31 23.82 12.41
C ASP A 549 -3.80 24.97 13.32
N TYR A 550 -2.53 25.37 13.19
CA TYR A 550 -1.89 26.42 13.96
C TYR A 550 -1.20 27.45 13.07
N PRO A 551 -1.15 28.73 13.50
CA PRO A 551 -0.22 29.69 12.94
C PRO A 551 1.22 29.20 13.05
N ILE A 552 2.02 29.49 12.03
CA ILE A 552 3.44 29.17 12.03
C ILE A 552 4.29 30.44 12.02
N ILE A 553 5.47 30.37 12.59
CA ILE A 553 6.52 31.38 12.47
C ILE A 553 7.62 30.76 11.60
N PRO A 554 7.70 31.13 10.31
CA PRO A 554 8.75 30.66 9.41
C PRO A 554 10.13 31.10 9.93
N LYS A 555 11.10 30.17 10.01
CA LYS A 555 12.45 30.47 10.48
C LYS A 555 13.45 30.54 9.33
N GLN A 556 13.53 29.47 8.55
CA GLN A 556 14.51 29.37 7.47
C GLN A 556 14.08 28.34 6.44
N LEU A 557 14.46 28.58 5.18
CA LEU A 557 14.44 27.56 4.14
C LEU A 557 15.76 26.80 4.15
N VAL A 558 15.69 25.47 4.11
CA VAL A 558 16.85 24.60 4.04
C VAL A 558 16.92 23.98 2.65
N LEU A 559 18.04 24.21 1.98
CA LEU A 559 18.28 23.81 0.60
C LEU A 559 19.33 22.70 0.59
N GLN A 560 18.92 21.50 0.20
CA GLN A 560 19.87 20.43 -0.09
C GLN A 560 20.46 20.63 -1.48
N LYS A 561 21.73 20.98 -1.56
CA LYS A 561 22.43 21.27 -2.83
C LYS A 561 23.45 20.19 -3.17
N LYS A 562 23.74 20.08 -4.46
CA LYS A 562 24.74 19.15 -5.00
C LYS A 562 25.77 19.87 -5.85
N GLN A 563 27.05 19.61 -5.59
CA GLN A 563 28.16 20.09 -6.42
C GLN A 563 29.08 18.92 -6.73
N GLY A 564 29.06 18.45 -7.98
CA GLY A 564 29.69 17.19 -8.36
C GLY A 564 29.12 16.02 -7.55
N ASN A 565 29.96 15.28 -6.82
CA ASN A 565 29.53 14.19 -5.92
C ASN A 565 29.27 14.65 -4.48
N LYS A 566 29.53 15.91 -4.14
CA LYS A 566 29.34 16.44 -2.78
C LYS A 566 27.90 16.93 -2.61
N THR A 567 27.26 16.48 -1.54
CA THR A 567 25.97 17.02 -1.05
C THR A 567 26.23 17.86 0.19
N TYR A 568 25.59 19.02 0.27
CA TYR A 568 25.65 19.93 1.41
C TYR A 568 24.34 20.69 1.54
N PHE A 569 24.14 21.33 2.70
CA PHE A 569 22.97 22.15 2.97
C PHE A 569 23.34 23.63 2.99
N GLU A 570 22.46 24.45 2.45
CA GLU A 570 22.48 25.90 2.56
C GLU A 570 21.18 26.34 3.23
N THR A 571 21.26 27.29 4.15
CA THR A 571 20.09 27.87 4.81
C THR A 571 19.83 29.29 4.33
N VAL A 572 18.55 29.64 4.24
CA VAL A 572 18.08 31.00 3.94
C VAL A 572 17.14 31.40 5.07
N VAL A 573 17.67 32.23 5.98
CA VAL A 573 16.89 32.76 7.10
C VAL A 573 15.78 33.64 6.55
N LEU A 574 14.56 33.45 7.06
CA LEU A 574 13.40 34.22 6.69
C LEU A 574 13.15 35.31 7.74
N GLN A 575 12.97 36.54 7.30
CA GLN A 575 12.41 37.61 8.13
C GLN A 575 10.91 37.67 7.87
N SER A 576 10.17 36.75 8.48
CA SER A 576 8.72 36.65 8.27
C SER A 576 7.98 36.76 9.59
N ASN A 577 6.87 37.50 9.55
CA ASN A 577 5.90 37.49 10.63
C ASN A 577 5.19 36.13 10.69
N GLU A 578 4.45 35.92 11.77
CA GLU A 578 3.55 34.79 11.90
C GLU A 578 2.60 34.68 10.69
N ILE A 579 2.39 33.45 10.24
CA ILE A 579 1.48 33.07 9.15
C ILE A 579 0.31 32.31 9.76
N PRO A 580 -0.88 32.93 9.88
CA PRO A 580 -2.08 32.26 10.39
C PRO A 580 -2.46 31.01 9.58
N THR A 581 -3.29 30.16 10.16
CA THR A 581 -3.89 29.03 9.44
C THR A 581 -4.67 29.53 8.21
N SER A 582 -4.52 28.83 7.09
CA SER A 582 -5.10 29.17 5.77
C SER A 582 -4.59 30.46 5.13
N GLU A 583 -3.63 31.16 5.73
CA GLU A 583 -2.99 32.33 5.13
C GLU A 583 -1.74 31.94 4.32
N THR A 584 -1.33 32.81 3.40
CA THR A 584 -0.23 32.55 2.48
C THR A 584 1.07 33.22 2.93
N LEU A 585 2.14 32.44 3.03
CA LEU A 585 3.49 32.95 3.20
C LEU A 585 3.99 33.52 1.87
N HIS A 586 4.27 34.82 1.87
CA HIS A 586 4.93 35.51 0.77
C HIS A 586 6.39 35.79 1.15
N LEU A 587 7.31 35.40 0.26
CA LEU A 587 8.74 35.65 0.43
C LEU A 587 9.08 37.09 -0.01
N ASP A 588 10.06 37.70 0.64
CA ASP A 588 10.61 38.99 0.20
C ASP A 588 11.44 38.83 -1.09
N ASP A 589 11.61 39.94 -1.82
CA ASP A 589 12.34 39.96 -3.11
C ASP A 589 13.79 39.47 -2.98
N THR A 590 14.45 39.69 -1.84
CA THR A 590 15.84 39.24 -1.62
C THR A 590 15.89 37.72 -1.54
N THR A 591 14.97 37.13 -0.78
CA THR A 591 14.81 35.67 -0.66
C THR A 591 14.44 35.05 -2.01
N ILE A 592 13.49 35.65 -2.74
CA ILE A 592 13.09 35.17 -4.08
C ILE A 592 14.28 35.17 -5.03
N ASN A 593 15.02 36.28 -5.11
CA ASN A 593 16.20 36.39 -5.97
C ASN A 593 17.29 35.37 -5.59
N LYS A 594 17.49 35.11 -4.30
CA LYS A 594 18.43 34.08 -3.82
C LYS A 594 17.99 32.66 -4.22
N LEU A 595 16.70 32.34 -4.13
CA LEU A 595 16.17 31.04 -4.56
C LEU A 595 16.25 30.85 -6.08
N GLN A 596 15.96 31.91 -6.86
CA GLN A 596 16.01 31.86 -8.32
C GLN A 596 17.43 31.76 -8.88
N SER A 597 18.41 32.40 -8.22
CA SER A 597 19.83 32.30 -8.59
C SER A 597 20.52 31.03 -8.06
N SER A 598 19.88 30.32 -7.13
CA SER A 598 20.42 29.09 -6.54
C SER A 598 20.29 27.90 -7.48
N ASN A 599 21.42 27.43 -8.00
CA ASN A 599 21.49 26.23 -8.83
C ASN A 599 21.70 24.95 -8.02
N ASN A 600 21.39 23.80 -8.62
CA ASN A 600 21.64 22.45 -8.10
C ASN A 600 20.92 22.10 -6.79
N ILE A 601 19.74 22.68 -6.54
CA ILE A 601 18.87 22.29 -5.43
C ILE A 601 18.25 20.92 -5.75
N THR A 602 18.30 20.01 -4.79
CA THR A 602 17.80 18.62 -4.90
C THR A 602 16.67 18.29 -3.93
N ALA A 603 16.56 19.05 -2.83
CA ALA A 603 15.43 19.05 -1.91
C ALA A 603 15.36 20.43 -1.24
N LEU A 604 14.15 20.83 -0.82
CA LEU A 604 13.86 22.11 -0.19
C LEU A 604 12.78 21.88 0.87
N TRP A 605 12.98 22.42 2.07
CA TRP A 605 11.94 22.44 3.10
C TRP A 605 12.02 23.70 3.94
N LEU A 606 10.91 24.02 4.61
CA LEU A 606 10.79 25.12 5.55
C LEU A 606 10.91 24.60 6.99
N ASP A 607 11.83 25.20 7.74
CA ASP A 607 11.83 25.17 9.20
C ASP A 607 10.94 26.28 9.75
N TYR A 608 10.16 25.93 10.75
CA TYR A 608 9.19 26.82 11.37
C TYR A 608 9.05 26.51 12.87
N ALA A 609 8.51 27.46 13.62
CA ALA A 609 7.90 27.20 14.92
C ALA A 609 6.37 27.27 14.80
N LEU A 610 5.66 26.59 15.68
CA LEU A 610 4.21 26.78 15.83
C LEU A 610 3.99 27.88 16.86
N ASN A 611 3.03 28.77 16.61
CA ASN A 611 2.49 29.61 17.66
C ASN A 611 1.53 28.76 18.50
N LYS A 612 1.98 28.36 19.70
CA LYS A 612 1.20 27.56 20.65
C LYS A 612 0.19 28.40 21.45
N ASP A 613 0.34 29.73 21.45
CA ASP A 613 -0.51 30.68 22.17
C ASP A 613 -1.80 31.01 21.40
N CYS A 614 -2.29 30.08 20.57
CA CYS A 614 -3.54 30.23 19.84
C CYS A 614 -4.68 29.49 20.54
N ASN A 615 -5.38 30.17 21.46
CA ASN A 615 -6.50 29.59 22.21
C ASN A 615 -7.62 29.08 21.29
N THR A 616 -7.96 29.81 20.23
CA THR A 616 -8.98 29.40 19.25
C THR A 616 -8.57 28.13 18.51
N CYS A 617 -7.29 28.04 18.09
CA CYS A 617 -6.74 26.84 17.45
C CYS A 617 -6.78 25.63 18.39
N ASN A 618 -6.37 25.83 19.66
CA ASN A 618 -6.43 24.79 20.69
C ASN A 618 -7.87 24.27 20.87
N GLN A 619 -8.89 25.15 20.87
CA GLN A 619 -10.29 24.73 20.98
C GLN A 619 -10.78 23.96 19.75
N GLU A 620 -10.43 24.38 18.53
CA GLU A 620 -10.82 23.68 17.31
C GLU A 620 -10.16 22.31 17.20
N VAL A 621 -8.88 22.21 17.52
CA VAL A 621 -8.15 20.94 17.58
C VAL A 621 -8.72 20.03 18.66
N LYS A 622 -9.00 20.57 19.85
CA LYS A 622 -9.65 19.84 20.94
C LYS A 622 -11.01 19.29 20.51
N LYS A 623 -11.85 20.10 19.87
CA LYS A 623 -13.17 19.68 19.34
C LYS A 623 -13.03 18.59 18.27
N LYS A 624 -12.04 18.72 17.39
CA LYS A 624 -11.74 17.76 16.32
C LYS A 624 -11.31 16.40 16.86
N ILE A 625 -10.55 16.38 17.95
CA ILE A 625 -10.11 15.14 18.63
C ILE A 625 -11.25 14.54 19.47
N ILE A 626 -11.90 15.36 20.31
CA ILE A 626 -12.94 14.93 21.26
C ILE A 626 -14.25 14.54 20.56
N GLY A 627 -14.54 15.12 19.41
CA GLY A 627 -15.71 14.82 18.59
C GLY A 627 -15.74 13.42 17.95
N GLY A 628 -14.95 12.46 18.46
CA GLY A 628 -14.83 11.09 17.99
C GLY A 628 -16.17 10.35 17.81
N THR A 629 -16.14 9.28 17.01
CA THR A 629 -17.31 8.58 16.47
C THR A 629 -18.23 8.01 17.56
N SER A 630 -19.27 8.76 17.92
CA SER A 630 -20.42 8.25 18.64
C SER A 630 -21.19 7.28 17.73
N GLY A 631 -20.97 5.97 17.87
CA GLY A 631 -21.75 4.99 17.08
C GLY A 631 -21.37 3.51 17.19
N SER A 632 -20.30 3.13 17.90
CA SER A 632 -19.91 1.72 18.08
C SER A 632 -20.01 1.30 19.54
N GLN A 633 -20.74 0.21 19.82
CA GLN A 633 -20.75 -0.48 21.10
C GLN A 633 -19.48 -1.34 21.23
N ILE A 634 -18.83 -1.33 22.38
CA ILE A 634 -17.64 -2.16 22.62
C ILE A 634 -18.07 -3.47 23.27
N THR A 635 -17.69 -4.59 22.63
CA THR A 635 -17.92 -5.94 23.16
C THR A 635 -16.59 -6.57 23.51
N ASN A 636 -16.44 -6.99 24.77
CA ASN A 636 -15.28 -7.78 25.21
C ASN A 636 -15.53 -9.26 24.91
N LEU A 637 -14.52 -9.96 24.40
CA LEU A 637 -14.56 -11.41 24.26
C LEU A 637 -14.00 -12.07 25.52
N GLU A 638 -14.78 -13.01 26.05
CA GLU A 638 -14.36 -13.96 27.06
C GLU A 638 -14.07 -15.30 26.37
N ILE A 639 -12.91 -15.89 26.65
CA ILE A 639 -12.50 -17.17 26.09
C ILE A 639 -12.35 -18.16 27.24
N GLN A 640 -13.12 -19.24 27.21
CA GLN A 640 -13.01 -20.31 28.21
C GLN A 640 -12.45 -21.57 27.56
N VAL A 641 -11.36 -22.08 28.11
CA VAL A 641 -10.74 -23.34 27.70
C VAL A 641 -11.20 -24.42 28.65
N LEU A 642 -11.90 -25.44 28.15
CA LEU A 642 -12.43 -26.53 28.98
C LEU A 642 -11.45 -27.70 29.10
N ASN A 643 -11.31 -28.50 28.05
CA ASN A 643 -10.52 -29.75 28.06
C ASN A 643 -9.89 -30.06 26.69
N VAL A 644 -9.49 -29.03 25.94
CA VAL A 644 -9.04 -29.19 24.55
C VAL A 644 -7.65 -29.81 24.44
N LEU A 645 -6.76 -29.57 25.40
CA LEU A 645 -5.44 -30.18 25.40
C LEU A 645 -5.53 -31.66 25.74
N GLU A 646 -6.28 -32.00 26.78
CA GLU A 646 -6.56 -33.38 27.18
C GLU A 646 -7.22 -34.17 26.04
N TYR A 647 -8.26 -33.62 25.43
CA TYR A 647 -9.00 -34.29 24.37
C TYR A 647 -8.16 -34.57 23.11
N THR A 648 -7.19 -33.70 22.80
CA THR A 648 -6.35 -33.83 21.59
C THR A 648 -4.97 -34.44 21.83
N ASP A 649 -4.67 -34.80 23.08
CA ASP A 649 -3.32 -35.16 23.54
C ASP A 649 -2.23 -34.13 23.13
N ALA A 650 -2.62 -32.86 23.13
CA ALA A 650 -1.73 -31.76 22.77
C ALA A 650 -0.82 -31.39 23.95
N HIS A 651 0.42 -30.99 23.63
CA HIS A 651 1.31 -30.37 24.61
C HIS A 651 0.89 -28.93 24.90
N SER A 652 0.49 -28.18 23.87
CA SER A 652 -0.03 -26.81 24.01
C SER A 652 -0.84 -26.43 22.76
N MET A 653 -1.62 -25.35 22.86
CA MET A 653 -2.35 -24.77 21.74
C MET A 653 -2.10 -23.27 21.62
N LYS A 654 -2.31 -22.72 20.42
CA LYS A 654 -2.42 -21.27 20.20
C LYS A 654 -3.75 -20.92 19.60
N LEU A 655 -4.42 -19.93 20.17
CA LEU A 655 -5.64 -19.32 19.66
C LEU A 655 -5.29 -18.00 18.97
N LEU A 656 -5.63 -17.92 17.69
CA LEU A 656 -5.57 -16.69 16.89
C LEU A 656 -6.97 -16.15 16.72
N ILE A 657 -7.17 -14.85 16.93
CA ILE A 657 -8.44 -14.16 16.70
C ILE A 657 -8.19 -12.97 15.78
N LYS A 658 -9.13 -12.70 14.86
CA LYS A 658 -9.11 -11.50 14.02
C LYS A 658 -10.51 -10.97 13.74
N SER A 659 -10.61 -9.66 13.55
CA SER A 659 -11.87 -9.01 13.19
C SER A 659 -11.63 -7.66 12.51
N VAL A 660 -12.57 -7.24 11.66
CA VAL A 660 -12.67 -5.83 11.21
C VAL A 660 -13.24 -4.93 12.30
N GLN A 661 -14.00 -5.50 13.24
CA GLN A 661 -14.47 -4.82 14.44
C GLN A 661 -13.36 -4.67 15.46
N ALA A 662 -12.17 -5.24 15.24
CA ALA A 662 -11.02 -4.90 16.07
C ALA A 662 -10.42 -3.54 15.69
N ASP A 663 -10.70 -3.04 14.47
CA ASP A 663 -10.45 -1.66 14.10
C ASP A 663 -11.65 -0.80 14.56
N PRO A 664 -11.42 0.20 15.40
CA PRO A 664 -12.46 1.10 15.86
C PRO A 664 -13.25 1.84 14.76
N ASN A 665 -12.64 2.05 13.58
CA ASN A 665 -13.28 2.66 12.42
C ASN A 665 -13.94 1.65 11.48
N GLY A 666 -13.79 0.34 11.74
CA GLY A 666 -14.32 -0.74 10.92
C GLY A 666 -13.72 -0.82 9.51
N VAL A 667 -12.52 -0.26 9.31
CA VAL A 667 -11.86 -0.16 7.98
C VAL A 667 -10.87 -1.30 7.76
N ASN A 668 -10.08 -1.64 8.78
CA ASN A 668 -8.99 -2.60 8.71
C ASN A 668 -9.32 -3.87 9.50
N GLU A 669 -8.96 -5.04 8.97
CA GLU A 669 -9.03 -6.30 9.72
C GLU A 669 -7.78 -6.43 10.59
N ILE A 670 -7.96 -6.39 11.92
CA ILE A 670 -6.87 -6.53 12.89
C ILE A 670 -6.84 -7.98 13.40
N THR A 671 -5.64 -8.55 13.46
CA THR A 671 -5.38 -9.87 14.06
C THR A 671 -4.70 -9.68 15.40
N PHE A 672 -5.27 -10.23 16.46
CA PHE A 672 -4.73 -10.14 17.80
C PHE A 672 -3.50 -11.04 17.98
N PRO A 673 -2.62 -10.74 18.94
CA PRO A 673 -1.55 -11.64 19.34
C PRO A 673 -2.11 -13.04 19.66
N ALA A 674 -1.35 -14.08 19.29
CA ALA A 674 -1.76 -15.45 19.55
C ALA A 674 -1.80 -15.71 21.06
N ILE A 675 -2.97 -16.10 21.57
CA ILE A 675 -3.15 -16.54 22.96
C ILE A 675 -2.59 -17.95 23.07
N THR A 676 -1.67 -18.17 24.00
CA THR A 676 -1.09 -19.50 24.24
C THR A 676 -1.89 -20.19 25.33
N ILE A 677 -2.42 -21.37 24.99
CA ILE A 677 -3.15 -22.26 25.89
C ILE A 677 -2.15 -23.35 26.30
N ALA A 678 -1.70 -23.27 27.55
CA ALA A 678 -0.71 -24.21 28.10
C ALA A 678 -1.36 -25.25 29.02
N GLU A 679 -2.55 -24.95 29.54
CA GLU A 679 -3.31 -25.81 30.46
C GLU A 679 -4.80 -25.72 30.13
N ASP A 680 -5.55 -26.78 30.43
CA ASP A 680 -7.01 -26.80 30.34
C ASP A 680 -7.65 -26.10 31.55
N GLY A 681 -8.89 -25.64 31.43
CA GLY A 681 -9.58 -24.87 32.48
C GLY A 681 -9.25 -23.37 32.53
N GLN A 682 -8.46 -22.85 31.58
CA GLN A 682 -8.05 -21.43 31.55
C GLN A 682 -9.14 -20.51 31.00
N THR A 683 -9.28 -19.31 31.58
CA THR A 683 -10.09 -18.22 31.03
C THR A 683 -9.19 -17.09 30.57
N HIS A 684 -9.45 -16.55 29.37
CA HIS A 684 -8.75 -15.39 28.83
C HIS A 684 -9.74 -14.27 28.50
N GLU A 685 -9.37 -13.07 28.89
CA GLU A 685 -10.10 -11.83 28.59
C GLU A 685 -9.16 -10.83 27.91
N GLY A 686 -9.71 -9.70 27.46
CA GLY A 686 -8.91 -8.56 26.97
C GLY A 686 -8.95 -8.35 25.45
N ILE A 687 -9.66 -9.20 24.69
CA ILE A 687 -9.96 -8.91 23.29
C ILE A 687 -11.21 -8.03 23.22
N GLN A 688 -11.07 -6.85 22.63
CA GLN A 688 -12.15 -5.87 22.50
C GLN A 688 -12.51 -5.71 21.03
N LEU A 689 -13.81 -5.67 20.75
CA LEU A 689 -14.36 -5.49 19.41
C LEU A 689 -15.38 -4.35 19.41
N PHE A 690 -15.20 -3.41 18.48
CA PHE A 690 -16.06 -2.28 18.17
C PHE A 690 -17.17 -2.71 17.22
N VAL A 691 -18.36 -2.93 17.78
CA VAL A 691 -19.56 -3.34 17.04
C VAL A 691 -20.41 -2.09 16.74
N PRO A 692 -20.49 -1.63 15.49
CA PRO A 692 -21.32 -0.47 15.14
C PRO A 692 -22.79 -0.71 15.49
N GLU A 693 -23.52 0.35 15.84
CA GLU A 693 -24.95 0.28 16.13
C GLU A 693 -25.73 -0.41 14.99
N GLY A 694 -26.54 -1.42 15.34
CA GLY A 694 -27.30 -2.23 14.38
C GLY A 694 -26.46 -3.28 13.61
N LYS A 695 -25.21 -3.52 13.98
CA LYS A 695 -24.39 -4.65 13.51
C LYS A 695 -24.26 -5.72 14.58
N GLU A 696 -24.12 -6.97 14.16
CA GLU A 696 -23.81 -8.09 15.07
C GLU A 696 -22.30 -8.18 15.29
N LEU A 697 -21.91 -8.66 16.48
CA LEU A 697 -20.53 -9.04 16.77
C LEU A 697 -20.05 -10.07 15.75
N PHE A 698 -18.83 -9.91 15.26
CA PHE A 698 -18.23 -10.82 14.31
C PHE A 698 -16.72 -10.85 14.47
N TYR A 699 -16.18 -12.04 14.67
CA TYR A 699 -14.75 -12.32 14.59
C TYR A 699 -14.52 -13.72 14.06
N GLN A 700 -13.28 -13.95 13.61
CA GLN A 700 -12.83 -15.28 13.24
C GLN A 700 -11.78 -15.74 14.23
N TYR A 701 -11.79 -17.03 14.56
CA TYR A 701 -10.78 -17.63 15.43
C TYR A 701 -10.22 -18.93 14.81
N GLN A 702 -8.97 -19.24 15.13
CA GLN A 702 -8.24 -20.41 14.65
C GLN A 702 -7.40 -20.99 15.79
N LEU A 703 -7.35 -22.33 15.86
CA LEU A 703 -6.53 -23.06 16.82
C LEU A 703 -5.32 -23.67 16.12
N ILE A 704 -4.16 -23.58 16.75
CA ILE A 704 -2.93 -24.27 16.36
C ILE A 704 -2.56 -25.21 17.49
N THR A 705 -2.68 -26.50 17.26
CA THR A 705 -2.36 -27.58 18.17
C THR A 705 -0.91 -28.00 18.02
N ILE A 706 -0.19 -28.10 19.13
CA ILE A 706 1.21 -28.54 19.18
C ILE A 706 1.26 -29.80 20.02
N LYS A 707 1.59 -30.94 19.41
CA LYS A 707 1.70 -32.23 20.08
C LYS A 707 3.05 -32.41 20.77
N LYS A 708 3.13 -33.40 21.66
CA LYS A 708 4.34 -33.72 22.45
C LYS A 708 5.54 -34.16 21.59
N ASP A 709 5.28 -34.69 20.40
CA ASP A 709 6.30 -35.08 19.41
C ASP A 709 6.77 -33.91 18.52
N GLY A 710 6.20 -32.71 18.71
CA GLY A 710 6.50 -31.53 17.91
C GLY A 710 5.66 -31.41 16.63
N GLU A 711 4.70 -32.30 16.38
CA GLU A 711 3.74 -32.14 15.29
C GLU A 711 2.86 -30.91 15.54
N VAL A 712 2.64 -30.10 14.50
CA VAL A 712 1.80 -28.90 14.56
C VAL A 712 0.62 -29.07 13.61
N GLN A 713 -0.59 -28.92 14.14
CA GLN A 713 -1.84 -29.00 13.39
C GLN A 713 -2.60 -27.68 13.53
N THR A 714 -3.13 -27.15 12.43
CA THR A 714 -3.83 -25.86 12.42
C THR A 714 -5.25 -26.05 11.93
N SER A 715 -6.24 -25.66 12.75
CA SER A 715 -7.65 -25.73 12.38
C SER A 715 -8.01 -24.71 11.30
N ALA A 716 -9.15 -24.89 10.62
CA ALA A 716 -9.69 -23.84 9.77
C ALA A 716 -10.20 -22.66 10.62
N TRP A 717 -10.18 -21.45 10.06
CA TRP A 717 -10.81 -20.30 10.70
C TRP A 717 -12.30 -20.54 10.88
N GLN A 718 -12.76 -20.44 12.12
CA GLN A 718 -14.17 -20.52 12.49
C GLN A 718 -14.72 -19.11 12.70
N ASN A 719 -15.94 -18.87 12.24
CA ASN A 719 -16.65 -17.63 12.52
C ASN A 719 -17.31 -17.72 13.89
N SER A 720 -17.32 -16.63 14.63
CA SER A 720 -18.10 -16.48 15.84
C SER A 720 -18.72 -15.09 15.91
N SER A 721 -19.92 -15.04 16.45
CA SER A 721 -20.65 -13.82 16.79
C SER A 721 -21.01 -13.77 18.28
N SER A 722 -20.46 -14.69 19.08
CA SER A 722 -20.68 -14.77 20.53
C SER A 722 -19.60 -14.00 21.28
N SER A 723 -19.98 -13.22 22.29
CA SER A 723 -19.01 -12.60 23.21
C SER A 723 -18.29 -13.64 24.10
N LEU A 724 -18.88 -14.83 24.27
CA LEU A 724 -18.25 -15.96 24.95
C LEU A 724 -17.80 -17.02 23.93
N LEU A 725 -16.49 -17.23 23.83
CA LEU A 725 -15.88 -18.31 23.07
C LEU A 725 -15.48 -19.45 24.02
N VAL A 726 -16.28 -20.51 24.05
CA VAL A 726 -15.92 -21.74 24.77
C VAL A 726 -15.15 -22.66 23.83
N LEU A 727 -13.97 -23.10 24.25
CA LEU A 727 -13.14 -24.08 23.58
C LEU A 727 -13.21 -25.40 24.37
N GLY A 728 -14.01 -26.34 23.89
CA GLY A 728 -14.08 -27.71 24.41
C GLY A 728 -14.10 -28.75 23.29
N GLU A 729 -14.37 -30.00 23.63
CA GLU A 729 -14.39 -31.11 22.65
C GLU A 729 -15.30 -30.84 21.44
N SER A 730 -16.44 -30.15 21.63
CA SER A 730 -17.39 -29.88 20.55
C SER A 730 -16.83 -28.88 19.53
N GLN A 731 -16.07 -27.88 19.97
CA GLN A 731 -15.36 -26.97 19.07
C GLN A 731 -14.25 -27.70 18.32
N ILE A 732 -13.52 -28.61 18.96
CA ILE A 732 -12.50 -29.42 18.27
C ILE A 732 -13.16 -30.39 17.26
N LYS A 733 -14.17 -31.16 17.69
CA LYS A 733 -14.92 -32.10 16.84
C LYS A 733 -15.59 -31.40 15.66
N SER A 734 -16.15 -30.20 15.84
CA SER A 734 -16.74 -29.46 14.72
C SER A 734 -15.70 -28.98 13.71
N MET A 735 -14.47 -28.69 14.17
CA MET A 735 -13.34 -28.37 13.30
C MET A 735 -12.81 -29.61 12.55
N GLU A 736 -12.93 -30.81 13.13
CA GLU A 736 -12.60 -32.09 12.50
C GLU A 736 -13.70 -32.57 11.53
N ALA A 737 -14.98 -32.49 11.92
CA ALA A 737 -16.14 -32.94 11.14
C ALA A 737 -16.43 -32.09 9.89
N TYR A 738 -15.92 -30.85 9.84
CA TYR A 738 -15.93 -30.04 8.61
C TYR A 738 -15.12 -30.70 7.47
N ASN A 739 -14.24 -31.65 7.79
CA ASN A 739 -13.53 -32.46 6.81
C ASN A 739 -14.30 -33.71 6.35
N GLU A 740 -15.38 -34.13 7.03
CA GLU A 740 -16.08 -35.41 6.75
C GLU A 740 -17.52 -35.30 6.19
N LYS A 741 -18.23 -34.16 6.30
CA LYS A 741 -19.59 -34.05 5.72
C LYS A 741 -19.58 -33.96 4.19
N SER A 742 -19.85 -35.11 3.55
CA SER A 742 -19.88 -35.32 2.10
C SER A 742 -20.88 -34.44 1.34
N ASP A 743 -20.53 -34.14 0.08
CA ASP A 743 -21.17 -33.21 -0.86
C ASP A 743 -22.66 -33.46 -1.18
N ILE A 744 -23.25 -34.54 -0.65
CA ILE A 744 -24.61 -35.00 -0.97
C ILE A 744 -25.67 -34.25 -0.14
N GLU A 745 -25.41 -33.95 1.13
CA GLU A 745 -26.37 -33.20 1.97
C GLU A 745 -26.46 -31.73 1.53
N LYS A 746 -25.33 -31.12 1.14
CA LYS A 746 -25.27 -29.74 0.62
C LYS A 746 -26.06 -29.56 -0.68
N ALA A 747 -26.23 -30.62 -1.48
CA ALA A 747 -27.01 -30.58 -2.71
C ALA A 747 -28.53 -30.67 -2.46
N LYS A 748 -28.95 -31.33 -1.38
CA LYS A 748 -30.36 -31.53 -1.03
C LYS A 748 -31.02 -30.24 -0.54
N ASP A 749 -30.35 -29.51 0.34
CA ASP A 749 -30.88 -28.27 0.91
C ASP A 749 -30.98 -27.17 -0.16
N SER A 750 -30.00 -27.10 -1.07
CA SER A 750 -30.00 -26.15 -2.19
C SER A 750 -31.10 -26.43 -3.23
N ALA A 751 -31.56 -27.68 -3.35
CA ALA A 751 -32.65 -28.04 -4.27
C ALA A 751 -34.03 -27.65 -3.71
N ILE A 752 -34.23 -27.81 -2.40
CA ILE A 752 -35.49 -27.46 -1.71
C ILE A 752 -35.70 -25.93 -1.72
N GLU A 753 -34.64 -25.17 -1.51
CA GLU A 753 -34.67 -23.70 -1.51
C GLU A 753 -35.03 -23.12 -2.90
N LYS A 754 -34.42 -23.67 -3.96
CA LYS A 754 -34.76 -23.29 -5.35
C LYS A 754 -36.18 -23.66 -5.76
N GLY A 755 -36.74 -24.73 -5.21
CA GLY A 755 -38.12 -25.13 -5.45
C GLY A 755 -39.13 -24.13 -4.89
N LYS A 756 -38.85 -23.57 -3.69
CA LYS A 756 -39.68 -22.54 -3.06
C LYS A 756 -39.64 -21.21 -3.81
N GLU A 757 -38.45 -20.74 -4.21
CA GLU A 757 -38.33 -19.50 -4.99
C GLU A 757 -39.10 -19.56 -6.30
N LYS A 758 -39.06 -20.70 -6.99
CA LYS A 758 -39.74 -20.88 -8.28
C LYS A 758 -41.26 -20.87 -8.19
N LEU A 759 -41.81 -21.33 -7.06
CA LEU A 759 -43.26 -21.26 -6.78
C LEU A 759 -43.71 -19.84 -6.43
N ILE A 760 -42.86 -19.09 -5.72
CA ILE A 760 -43.12 -17.67 -5.37
C ILE A 760 -43.10 -16.80 -6.63
N GLU A 761 -42.13 -17.01 -7.54
CA GLU A 761 -42.03 -16.27 -8.80
C GLU A 761 -43.27 -16.48 -9.69
N LYS A 762 -43.74 -17.74 -9.79
CA LYS A 762 -44.97 -18.08 -10.54
C LYS A 762 -46.22 -17.45 -9.93
N GLY A 763 -46.30 -17.38 -8.61
CA GLY A 763 -47.40 -16.71 -7.92
C GLY A 763 -47.45 -15.20 -8.22
N LYS A 764 -46.28 -14.56 -8.34
CA LYS A 764 -46.18 -13.13 -8.70
C LYS A 764 -46.59 -12.86 -10.14
N GLU A 765 -46.15 -13.67 -11.10
CA GLU A 765 -46.55 -13.51 -12.51
C GLU A 765 -48.07 -13.63 -12.70
N ILE A 766 -48.71 -14.58 -12.01
CA ILE A 766 -50.17 -14.76 -12.08
C ILE A 766 -50.90 -13.55 -11.47
N LEU A 767 -50.39 -12.98 -10.38
CA LEU A 767 -50.96 -11.79 -9.76
C LEU A 767 -50.83 -10.57 -10.68
N GLU A 768 -49.66 -10.35 -11.28
CA GLU A 768 -49.42 -9.23 -12.21
C GLU A 768 -50.33 -9.29 -13.45
N ASP A 769 -50.59 -10.49 -13.98
CA ASP A 769 -51.47 -10.67 -15.14
C ASP A 769 -52.97 -10.48 -14.81
N ILE A 770 -53.36 -10.65 -13.54
CA ILE A 770 -54.70 -10.33 -13.05
C ILE A 770 -54.87 -8.83 -12.83
N PHE A 771 -53.82 -8.14 -12.37
CA PHE A 771 -53.87 -6.69 -12.14
C PHE A 771 -53.82 -5.88 -13.44
N SER A 772 -53.10 -6.34 -14.46
CA SER A 772 -53.05 -5.68 -15.78
C SER A 772 -54.42 -5.70 -16.48
N LYS A 773 -55.13 -6.85 -16.44
CA LYS A 773 -56.48 -6.97 -17.04
C LYS A 773 -57.53 -6.08 -16.36
N LYS A 774 -57.37 -5.77 -15.07
CA LYS A 774 -58.27 -4.86 -14.34
C LYS A 774 -58.03 -3.38 -14.65
N GLU A 775 -56.87 -3.00 -15.17
CA GLU A 775 -56.57 -1.61 -15.57
C GLU A 775 -57.05 -1.30 -17.00
N ASP A 776 -57.07 -2.28 -17.89
CA ASP A 776 -57.57 -2.11 -19.26
C ASP A 776 -59.10 -1.97 -19.30
N ASP A 777 -59.84 -2.74 -18.47
CA ASP A 777 -61.31 -2.61 -18.33
C ASP A 777 -61.76 -1.24 -17.76
N LYS A 778 -60.86 -0.50 -17.10
CA LYS A 778 -61.16 0.86 -16.59
C LYS A 778 -60.93 1.97 -17.61
N LYS A 779 -60.16 1.73 -18.67
CA LYS A 779 -59.87 2.73 -19.71
C LYS A 779 -60.87 2.71 -20.87
N GLU A 780 -61.56 1.61 -21.11
CA GLU A 780 -62.63 1.55 -22.12
C GLU A 780 -63.96 2.19 -21.67
N ASN A 781 -64.15 2.45 -20.37
CA ASN A 781 -65.39 3.04 -19.84
C ASN A 781 -65.38 4.57 -19.64
N SER A 782 -64.31 5.29 -19.99
CA SER A 782 -64.23 6.76 -19.85
C SER A 782 -64.30 7.54 -21.17
N GLY A 783 -64.65 6.87 -22.27
CA GLY A 783 -64.71 7.44 -23.61
C GLY A 783 -66.13 7.49 -24.19
N ASN A 784 -67.14 7.93 -23.42
CA ASN A 784 -68.42 8.32 -23.99
C ASN A 784 -69.16 9.29 -23.04
N GLY A 785 -69.37 10.53 -23.48
CA GLY A 785 -70.15 11.51 -22.74
C GLY A 785 -69.86 12.96 -23.10
N SER A 786 -70.17 13.35 -24.34
CA SER A 786 -70.48 14.74 -24.68
C SER A 786 -71.93 15.03 -24.31
N ASN A 787 -72.17 15.99 -23.42
CA ASN A 787 -73.15 17.09 -23.54
C ASN A 787 -73.11 17.98 -22.30
#